data_AF-A0A954CH08-F1
#
_entry.id   AF-A0A954CH08-F1
#
_cell.length_a   1.000
_cell.length_b   1.000
_cell.length_c   1.000
_cell.angle_alpha   90.00
_cell.angle_beta   90.00
_cell.angle_gamma   90.00
#
_symmetry.space_group_name_H-M   'P 1'
#
loop_
_entity.id
_entity.type
_entity.pdbx_description
1 polymer ?
#
loop_
_entity_poly.entity_id
_entity_poly.type
_entity_poly.pdbx_seq_one_letter_code
_entity_poly.pdbx_strand_id
1 'polypeptide(L)'
;MQNFLPAFIEAQRQAGNSNGNLSATVLFVDISGFTSLTEIAFKLGDAGAELMSRELTRIFDPMVYAVHSRGGFIANFMGDAFTAVFPDDKGSIHRAIAASNEITSWFEQNGVSKTRHGELAFGVKIGVEHGNIEWGIPHDAELDARHWYFRGPAVDGAAAAEGEAQRGQVVLGPSVRAHPDKDEDGGDVEPTEAVHDADALERFFHKQVIDAGERAELRHVVSLFIRFDGAKDHNATERVFHALLAGTKRHGGTINKIDFGDKGFTALVFFGAPVASENAEAAAVAFAQGLNATGLKSLSGVTMSAGIDAGLVYSGLLGSERRNEWTCIGDAVNTSARLMSAADSGQVLVTQRVQKGAEKRWEFTDKGTRVLKGKANEEQVFQPSGLRGRVRGFAYRNPMIGRDTELQELMDFVAPVYGSEPKFAGVMRLLGEPGLGKTRLVAALRARLEEKGEPFHWITMPCDGVHRSGWNAVSTWLRSFFGISESASQEDKRKAIESKYAEFENNEKIPEATRSELKRTLSFAADLVDCHWDDSPFAKLDDPKLRHENRIIAVKELLRALAYTAPTILEVEDTHWVDASTSAWLTAMTRNIATLPLAILATSRFTDDGSKPELQIAQDTELKDFELQPITGDEFTQAMAKALLGGEAELDVEACKLISGKAKGNPFFTEQLILHLHETGELEAVKPPETADETTKRRSKLRMKSTDTARLPGSLSSLVTARIDRLSPEVRETVKHASILGVRFLSRVLGELLKRSGKVSRSLEELLIESEKEGVLIPAERVEGNEGDNQ
;
A
#
# COMPACT_ATOMS: atom_id res chain seq x y z
N MET A 1 29.33 9.77 -9.91
CA MET A 1 28.20 9.82 -10.87
C MET A 1 27.50 8.48 -10.86
N GLN A 2 26.19 8.45 -11.05
CA GLN A 2 25.43 7.19 -11.08
C GLN A 2 25.78 6.42 -12.35
N ASN A 3 26.00 5.12 -12.21
CA ASN A 3 26.25 4.24 -13.34
C ASN A 3 25.36 2.99 -13.23
N PHE A 4 24.06 3.20 -13.49
CA PHE A 4 23.02 2.19 -13.32
C PHE A 4 22.89 1.24 -14.51
N LEU A 5 23.43 1.61 -15.67
CA LEU A 5 23.21 0.87 -16.91
C LEU A 5 24.47 0.06 -17.27
N PRO A 6 24.35 -1.23 -17.61
CA PRO A 6 25.47 -1.97 -18.18
C PRO A 6 25.90 -1.35 -19.52
N ALA A 7 27.21 -1.15 -19.72
CA ALA A 7 27.76 -0.58 -20.96
C ALA A 7 27.31 -1.32 -22.22
N PHE A 8 27.18 -2.65 -22.12
CA PHE A 8 26.64 -3.49 -23.19
C PHE A 8 25.22 -3.08 -23.60
N ILE A 9 24.31 -2.86 -22.63
CA ILE A 9 22.91 -2.51 -22.92
C ILE A 9 22.83 -1.14 -23.58
N GLU A 10 23.62 -0.17 -23.13
CA GLU A 10 23.65 1.14 -23.74
C GLU A 10 24.16 1.09 -25.19
N ALA A 11 25.23 0.35 -25.45
CA ALA A 11 25.75 0.17 -26.80
C ALA A 11 24.72 -0.47 -27.73
N GLN A 12 23.99 -1.50 -27.28
CA GLN A 12 22.93 -2.15 -28.06
C GLN A 12 21.75 -1.20 -28.32
N ARG A 13 21.37 -0.39 -27.33
CA ARG A 13 20.32 0.63 -27.48
C ARG A 13 20.70 1.67 -28.53
N GLN A 14 21.93 2.20 -28.48
CA GLN A 14 22.43 3.17 -29.44
C GLN A 14 22.50 2.60 -30.86
N ALA A 15 22.80 1.31 -30.98
CA ALA A 15 22.76 0.57 -32.25
C ALA A 15 21.33 0.29 -32.76
N GLY A 16 20.28 0.59 -31.98
CA GLY A 16 18.88 0.36 -32.34
C GLY A 16 18.41 -1.09 -32.15
N ASN A 17 19.17 -1.91 -31.43
CA ASN A 17 18.81 -3.31 -31.18
C ASN A 17 17.91 -3.43 -29.94
N SER A 18 16.89 -4.28 -30.01
CA SER A 18 15.93 -4.52 -28.90
C SER A 18 16.12 -5.88 -28.23
N ASN A 19 16.81 -6.82 -28.87
CA ASN A 19 17.19 -8.11 -28.31
C ASN A 19 18.32 -8.75 -29.14
N GLY A 20 18.91 -9.82 -28.61
CA GLY A 20 19.91 -10.60 -29.33
C GLY A 20 20.44 -11.77 -28.52
N ASN A 21 21.39 -12.49 -29.13
CA ASN A 21 22.08 -13.63 -28.51
C ASN A 21 23.58 -13.34 -28.39
N LEU A 22 24.20 -13.91 -27.36
CA LEU A 22 25.62 -13.79 -27.09
C LEU A 22 26.15 -15.13 -26.55
N SER A 23 27.27 -15.63 -27.08
CA SER A 23 28.05 -16.67 -26.38
C SER A 23 28.86 -15.97 -25.29
N ALA A 24 28.79 -16.46 -24.05
CA ALA A 24 29.48 -15.84 -22.93
C ALA A 24 29.78 -16.82 -21.80
N THR A 25 30.74 -16.45 -20.97
CA THR A 25 30.92 -17.06 -19.65
C THR A 25 30.25 -16.17 -18.60
N VAL A 26 29.40 -16.76 -17.76
CA VAL A 26 28.60 -16.07 -16.74
C VAL A 26 29.11 -16.44 -15.36
N LEU A 27 29.23 -15.43 -14.50
CA LEU A 27 29.49 -15.60 -13.07
C LEU A 27 28.22 -15.20 -12.32
N PHE A 28 27.77 -16.08 -11.43
CA PHE A 28 26.77 -15.73 -10.42
C PHE A 28 27.48 -15.67 -9.07
N VAL A 29 27.48 -14.49 -8.44
CA VAL A 29 28.23 -14.21 -7.21
C VAL A 29 27.25 -13.89 -6.09
N ASP A 30 27.14 -14.78 -5.10
CA ASP A 30 26.34 -14.57 -3.88
C ASP A 30 27.23 -14.22 -2.68
N ILE A 31 26.80 -13.25 -1.87
CA ILE A 31 27.59 -12.77 -0.74
C ILE A 31 26.90 -13.16 0.57
N SER A 32 27.60 -13.94 1.37
CA SER A 32 27.14 -14.30 2.71
C SER A 32 27.56 -13.26 3.76
N GLY A 33 26.64 -12.91 4.66
CA GLY A 33 26.93 -12.07 5.84
C GLY A 33 26.11 -10.78 5.95
N PHE A 34 25.25 -10.49 4.96
CA PHE A 34 24.42 -9.28 4.94
C PHE A 34 23.36 -9.20 6.04
N THR A 35 22.86 -10.35 6.51
CA THR A 35 21.88 -10.37 7.60
C THR A 35 22.42 -9.73 8.88
N SER A 36 23.66 -10.06 9.27
CA SER A 36 24.28 -9.46 10.47
C SER A 36 24.53 -7.97 10.31
N LEU A 37 24.93 -7.53 9.11
CA LEU A 37 25.12 -6.12 8.80
C LEU A 37 23.79 -5.34 8.89
N THR A 38 22.71 -5.86 8.29
CA THR A 38 21.39 -5.22 8.31
C THR A 38 20.81 -5.17 9.73
N GLU A 39 20.94 -6.23 10.52
CA GLU A 39 20.51 -6.25 11.93
C GLU A 39 21.25 -5.22 12.80
N ILE A 40 22.56 -5.06 12.60
CA ILE A 40 23.35 -4.05 13.31
C ILE A 40 22.96 -2.65 12.84
N ALA A 41 22.85 -2.43 11.53
CA ALA A 41 22.48 -1.14 10.97
C ALA A 41 21.12 -0.66 11.48
N PHE A 42 20.10 -1.54 11.50
CA PHE A 42 18.75 -1.13 11.94
C PHE A 42 18.69 -0.74 13.42
N LYS A 43 19.57 -1.28 14.27
CA LYS A 43 19.68 -0.85 15.68
C LYS A 43 20.30 0.55 15.83
N LEU A 44 21.02 1.03 14.82
CA LEU A 44 21.78 2.28 14.86
C LEU A 44 21.05 3.46 14.20
N GLY A 45 19.89 3.24 13.58
CA GLY A 45 19.14 4.29 12.90
C GLY A 45 19.93 4.90 11.74
N ASP A 46 19.99 6.24 11.68
CA ASP A 46 20.68 6.98 10.60
C ASP A 46 22.16 6.61 10.47
N ALA A 47 22.87 6.45 11.60
CA ALA A 47 24.26 5.98 11.61
C ALA A 47 24.41 4.54 11.06
N GLY A 48 23.32 3.78 11.04
CA GLY A 48 23.23 2.48 10.41
C GLY A 48 23.16 2.52 8.89
N ALA A 49 22.47 3.51 8.30
CA ALA A 49 22.44 3.71 6.85
C ALA A 49 23.85 4.04 6.32
N GLU A 50 24.59 4.90 7.01
CA GLU A 50 25.99 5.20 6.68
C GLU A 50 26.90 3.97 6.78
N LEU A 51 26.73 3.16 7.85
CA LEU A 51 27.46 1.90 8.02
C LEU A 51 27.18 0.93 6.86
N MET A 52 25.91 0.76 6.48
CA MET A 52 25.51 -0.06 5.34
C MET A 52 26.19 0.41 4.06
N SER A 53 26.07 1.70 3.73
CA SER A 53 26.65 2.28 2.52
C SER A 53 28.16 2.05 2.46
N ARG A 54 28.88 2.31 3.56
CA ARG A 54 30.34 2.12 3.63
C ARG A 54 30.75 0.66 3.43
N GLU A 55 30.12 -0.28 4.15
CA GLU A 55 30.48 -1.70 4.04
C GLU A 55 30.08 -2.28 2.67
N LEU A 56 28.95 -1.84 2.11
CA LEU A 56 28.55 -2.21 0.75
C LEU A 56 29.59 -1.78 -0.27
N THR A 57 30.01 -0.52 -0.27
CA THR A 57 31.06 -0.04 -1.20
C THR A 57 32.36 -0.80 -0.99
N ARG A 58 32.79 -1.03 0.26
CA ARG A 58 34.02 -1.77 0.60
C ARG A 58 34.01 -3.19 0.00
N ILE A 59 32.85 -3.85 -0.01
CA ILE A 59 32.70 -5.22 -0.49
C ILE A 59 32.57 -5.26 -2.01
N PHE A 60 31.73 -4.40 -2.59
CA PHE A 60 31.41 -4.47 -4.02
C PHE A 60 32.47 -3.85 -4.93
N ASP A 61 33.16 -2.79 -4.51
CA ASP A 61 34.19 -2.13 -5.34
C ASP A 61 35.27 -3.08 -5.88
N PRO A 62 35.95 -3.91 -5.07
CA PRO A 62 36.96 -4.84 -5.57
C PRO A 62 36.37 -5.92 -6.49
N MET A 63 35.14 -6.36 -6.25
CA MET A 63 34.50 -7.37 -7.11
C MET A 63 34.12 -6.82 -8.47
N VAL A 64 33.52 -5.63 -8.50
CA VAL A 64 33.18 -4.95 -9.75
C VAL A 64 34.46 -4.64 -10.51
N TYR A 65 35.53 -4.22 -9.83
CA TYR A 65 36.84 -4.03 -10.43
C TYR A 65 37.40 -5.31 -11.05
N ALA A 66 37.37 -6.44 -10.34
CA ALA A 66 37.90 -7.72 -10.83
C ALA A 66 37.21 -8.20 -12.12
N VAL A 67 35.91 -7.93 -12.25
CA VAL A 67 35.12 -8.22 -13.47
C VAL A 67 35.48 -7.26 -14.59
N HIS A 68 35.40 -5.95 -14.34
CA HIS A 68 35.58 -4.93 -15.37
C HIS A 68 37.00 -4.88 -15.92
N SER A 69 38.01 -5.07 -15.08
CA SER A 69 39.42 -5.11 -15.49
C SER A 69 39.77 -6.26 -16.44
N ARG A 70 38.87 -7.24 -16.60
CA ARG A 70 39.02 -8.43 -17.45
C ARG A 70 38.01 -8.47 -18.60
N GLY A 71 37.49 -7.32 -19.01
CA GLY A 71 36.57 -7.20 -20.13
C GLY A 71 35.18 -7.80 -19.88
N GLY A 72 34.86 -8.18 -18.63
CA GLY A 72 33.50 -8.55 -18.24
C GLY A 72 32.68 -7.31 -17.86
N PHE A 73 31.37 -7.45 -17.74
CA PHE A 73 30.50 -6.41 -17.20
C PHE A 73 29.48 -6.99 -16.22
N ILE A 74 29.03 -6.18 -15.26
CA ILE A 74 27.95 -6.57 -14.35
C ILE A 74 26.61 -6.36 -15.06
N ALA A 75 25.85 -7.44 -15.24
CA ALA A 75 24.56 -7.44 -15.89
C ALA A 75 23.47 -6.87 -14.96
N ASN A 76 23.44 -7.31 -13.71
CA ASN A 76 22.46 -6.92 -12.69
C ASN A 76 23.03 -7.12 -11.27
N PHE A 77 22.41 -6.47 -10.30
CA PHE A 77 22.55 -6.83 -8.88
C PHE A 77 21.23 -7.45 -8.40
N MET A 78 21.24 -8.40 -7.49
CA MET A 78 20.02 -9.00 -6.92
C MET A 78 20.20 -9.20 -5.41
N GLY A 79 19.63 -8.30 -4.61
CA GLY A 79 19.83 -8.32 -3.16
C GLY A 79 21.31 -8.15 -2.82
N ASP A 80 21.91 -9.19 -2.26
CA ASP A 80 23.33 -9.34 -1.93
C ASP A 80 24.15 -10.10 -2.98
N ALA A 81 23.57 -10.43 -4.13
CA ALA A 81 24.25 -11.11 -5.24
C ALA A 81 24.40 -10.20 -6.48
N PHE A 82 25.23 -10.62 -7.45
CA PHE A 82 25.25 -10.03 -8.79
C PHE A 82 25.57 -11.06 -9.87
N THR A 83 25.12 -10.78 -11.09
CA THR A 83 25.49 -11.57 -12.28
C THR A 83 26.48 -10.77 -13.13
N ALA A 84 27.59 -11.40 -13.51
CA ALA A 84 28.57 -10.83 -14.43
C ALA A 84 28.65 -11.66 -15.71
N VAL A 85 28.89 -10.99 -16.83
CA VAL A 85 28.95 -11.58 -18.18
C VAL A 85 30.28 -11.25 -18.82
N PHE A 86 30.95 -12.28 -19.33
CA PHE A 86 32.18 -12.20 -20.10
C PHE A 86 31.89 -12.64 -21.54
N PRO A 87 31.73 -11.69 -22.49
CA PRO A 87 31.53 -12.00 -23.90
C PRO A 87 32.61 -12.91 -24.45
N ASP A 88 32.22 -13.84 -25.32
CA ASP A 88 33.13 -14.85 -25.88
C ASP A 88 33.89 -14.32 -27.11
N ASP A 89 34.96 -13.55 -26.84
CA ASP A 89 35.86 -12.97 -27.83
C ASP A 89 37.23 -13.68 -27.87
N LYS A 90 37.89 -13.88 -26.71
CA LYS A 90 39.19 -14.57 -26.52
C LYS A 90 39.38 -15.08 -25.08
N GLY A 91 39.22 -16.37 -24.78
CA GLY A 91 39.51 -16.89 -23.43
C GLY A 91 38.54 -16.40 -22.34
N SER A 92 37.25 -16.24 -22.67
CA SER A 92 36.22 -15.76 -21.72
C SER A 92 36.14 -16.61 -20.43
N ILE A 93 36.34 -17.93 -20.55
CA ILE A 93 36.41 -18.87 -19.42
C ILE A 93 37.61 -18.55 -18.51
N HIS A 94 38.80 -18.33 -19.07
CA HIS A 94 40.00 -17.97 -18.31
C HIS A 94 39.77 -16.70 -17.50
N ARG A 95 39.27 -15.64 -18.17
CA ARG A 95 39.03 -14.33 -17.56
C ARG A 95 38.00 -14.42 -16.43
N ALA A 96 36.94 -15.19 -16.62
CA ALA A 96 35.91 -15.47 -15.62
C ALA A 96 36.47 -16.19 -14.38
N ILE A 97 37.28 -17.24 -14.58
CA ILE A 97 37.93 -17.98 -13.49
C ILE A 97 38.94 -17.08 -12.76
N ALA A 98 39.74 -16.31 -13.49
CA ALA A 98 40.70 -15.37 -12.91
C ALA A 98 40.00 -14.29 -12.05
N ALA A 99 38.89 -13.72 -12.53
CA ALA A 99 38.07 -12.80 -11.74
C ALA A 99 37.52 -13.48 -10.47
N SER A 100 37.02 -14.71 -10.61
CA SER A 100 36.48 -15.49 -9.47
C SER A 100 37.54 -15.77 -8.40
N ASN A 101 38.76 -16.08 -8.81
CA ASN A 101 39.89 -16.31 -7.91
C ASN A 101 40.34 -15.03 -7.21
N GLU A 102 40.39 -13.90 -7.92
CA GLU A 102 40.71 -12.60 -7.32
C GLU A 102 39.66 -12.21 -6.26
N ILE A 103 38.38 -12.35 -6.59
CA ILE A 103 37.28 -12.08 -5.67
C ILE A 103 37.41 -12.96 -4.41
N THR A 104 37.60 -14.27 -4.59
CA THR A 104 37.72 -15.21 -3.45
C THR A 104 38.93 -14.88 -2.58
N SER A 105 40.09 -14.63 -3.19
CA SER A 105 41.32 -14.23 -2.48
C SER A 105 41.14 -12.92 -1.70
N TRP A 106 40.37 -11.98 -2.25
CA TRP A 106 40.06 -10.74 -1.55
C TRP A 106 39.23 -10.99 -0.29
N PHE A 107 38.21 -11.86 -0.35
CA PHE A 107 37.41 -12.22 0.83
C PHE A 107 38.20 -12.99 1.89
N GLU A 108 39.16 -13.83 1.50
CA GLU A 108 40.05 -14.51 2.46
C GLU A 108 40.89 -13.52 3.27
N GLN A 109 41.33 -12.42 2.64
CA GLN A 109 42.20 -11.42 3.26
C GLN A 109 41.41 -10.29 3.95
N ASN A 110 40.26 -9.91 3.40
CA ASN A 110 39.53 -8.68 3.75
C ASN A 110 38.05 -8.92 4.13
N GLY A 111 37.60 -10.18 4.17
CA GLY A 111 36.21 -10.53 4.46
C GLY A 111 35.75 -10.17 5.87
N VAL A 112 36.68 -9.96 6.81
CA VAL A 112 36.37 -9.58 8.20
C VAL A 112 36.56 -8.08 8.41
N SER A 113 35.50 -7.39 8.80
CA SER A 113 35.50 -5.96 9.15
C SER A 113 35.26 -5.80 10.64
N LYS A 114 36.23 -5.20 11.34
CA LYS A 114 36.08 -4.85 12.76
C LYS A 114 35.47 -3.47 12.87
N THR A 115 34.21 -3.41 13.30
CA THR A 115 33.50 -2.16 13.53
C THR A 115 33.42 -1.86 15.03
N ARG A 116 33.15 -0.60 15.39
CA ARG A 116 32.85 -0.21 16.78
C ARG A 116 31.60 -0.90 17.36
N HIS A 117 30.82 -1.60 16.54
CA HIS A 117 29.57 -2.27 16.91
C HIS A 117 29.64 -3.81 16.83
N GLY A 118 30.84 -4.36 16.57
CA GLY A 118 31.05 -5.80 16.45
C GLY A 118 31.89 -6.18 15.23
N GLU A 119 32.22 -7.46 15.15
CA GLU A 119 32.93 -8.05 14.01
C GLU A 119 31.92 -8.52 12.96
N LEU A 120 32.10 -8.07 11.73
CA LEU A 120 31.30 -8.46 10.57
C LEU A 120 32.15 -9.37 9.69
N ALA A 121 31.70 -10.61 9.49
CA ALA A 121 32.41 -11.58 8.67
C ALA A 121 31.63 -11.89 7.39
N PHE A 122 32.14 -11.41 6.27
CA PHE A 122 31.58 -11.64 4.94
C PHE A 122 32.28 -12.81 4.24
N GLY A 123 31.60 -13.43 3.29
CA GLY A 123 32.16 -14.45 2.41
C GLY A 123 31.42 -14.46 1.09
N VAL A 124 31.95 -15.20 0.13
CA VAL A 124 31.42 -15.24 -1.23
C VAL A 124 31.20 -16.68 -1.67
N LYS A 125 30.24 -16.89 -2.56
CA LYS A 125 30.02 -18.12 -3.30
C LYS A 125 29.92 -17.76 -4.76
N ILE A 126 30.61 -18.51 -5.61
CA ILE A 126 30.68 -18.18 -7.04
C ILE A 126 30.33 -19.43 -7.85
N GLY A 127 29.37 -19.29 -8.74
CA GLY A 127 29.09 -20.26 -9.80
C GLY A 127 29.56 -19.71 -11.15
N VAL A 128 30.20 -20.55 -11.95
CA VAL A 128 30.72 -20.17 -13.28
C VAL A 128 30.17 -21.13 -14.34
N GLU A 129 29.55 -20.61 -15.38
CA GLU A 129 29.06 -21.42 -16.50
C GLU A 129 29.33 -20.75 -17.84
N HIS A 130 29.52 -21.55 -18.89
CA HIS A 130 29.75 -21.07 -20.25
C HIS A 130 28.67 -21.57 -21.21
N GLY A 131 28.15 -20.65 -22.03
CA GLY A 131 27.21 -20.99 -23.09
C GLY A 131 26.50 -19.79 -23.67
N ASN A 132 25.39 -20.05 -24.37
CA ASN A 132 24.59 -19.01 -24.98
C ASN A 132 23.72 -18.30 -23.94
N ILE A 133 23.64 -16.98 -24.06
CA ILE A 133 22.68 -16.12 -23.38
C ILE A 133 21.85 -15.34 -24.41
N GLU A 134 20.59 -15.09 -24.08
CA GLU A 134 19.73 -14.14 -24.78
C GLU A 134 19.63 -12.87 -23.93
N TRP A 135 19.56 -11.71 -24.56
CA TRP A 135 19.34 -10.43 -23.89
C TRP A 135 18.21 -9.66 -24.57
N GLY A 136 17.54 -8.80 -23.81
CA GLY A 136 16.43 -8.00 -24.31
C GLY A 136 16.33 -6.63 -23.64
N ILE A 137 15.81 -5.66 -24.38
CA ILE A 137 15.54 -4.29 -23.95
C ILE A 137 14.04 -4.00 -24.23
N PRO A 138 13.11 -4.52 -23.41
CA PRO A 138 11.69 -4.23 -23.58
C PRO A 138 11.43 -2.72 -23.50
N HIS A 139 10.54 -2.22 -24.35
CA HIS A 139 10.25 -0.79 -24.52
C HIS A 139 8.75 -0.53 -24.53
N ASP A 140 8.32 0.45 -23.76
CA ASP A 140 6.98 1.05 -23.87
C ASP A 140 7.07 2.35 -24.66
N ALA A 141 6.47 2.39 -25.84
CA ALA A 141 6.54 3.55 -26.73
C ALA A 141 5.73 4.76 -26.24
N GLU A 142 4.68 4.57 -25.44
CA GLU A 142 3.86 5.67 -24.91
C GLU A 142 4.61 6.41 -23.80
N LEU A 143 5.31 5.67 -22.95
CA LEU A 143 6.02 6.19 -21.79
C LEU A 143 7.51 6.46 -22.05
N ASP A 144 8.03 6.05 -23.22
CA ASP A 144 9.46 5.89 -23.53
C ASP A 144 10.25 5.16 -22.42
N ALA A 145 9.58 4.25 -21.70
CA ALA A 145 10.14 3.52 -20.58
C ALA A 145 10.79 2.22 -21.05
N ARG A 146 11.96 1.89 -20.50
CA ARG A 146 12.74 0.72 -20.87
C ARG A 146 13.17 -0.08 -19.64
N HIS A 147 13.39 -1.37 -19.86
CA HIS A 147 14.12 -2.22 -18.92
C HIS A 147 15.13 -3.06 -19.71
N TRP A 148 15.97 -3.84 -19.03
CA TRP A 148 16.76 -4.89 -19.66
C TRP A 148 16.66 -6.22 -18.91
N TYR A 149 17.08 -7.29 -19.56
CA TYR A 149 17.30 -8.60 -18.94
C TYR A 149 18.32 -9.43 -19.73
N PHE A 150 18.90 -10.43 -19.07
CA PHE A 150 19.72 -11.50 -19.65
C PHE A 150 19.14 -12.83 -19.20
N ARG A 151 19.08 -13.83 -20.08
CA ARG A 151 18.52 -15.16 -19.78
C ARG A 151 19.22 -16.25 -20.57
N GLY A 152 18.96 -17.51 -20.23
CA GLY A 152 19.40 -18.67 -21.01
C GLY A 152 20.35 -19.59 -20.24
N PRO A 153 20.80 -20.68 -20.87
CA PRO A 153 21.45 -21.80 -20.17
C PRO A 153 22.69 -21.41 -19.36
N ALA A 154 23.49 -20.43 -19.81
CA ALA A 154 24.68 -20.01 -19.06
C ALA A 154 24.31 -19.23 -17.79
N VAL A 155 23.23 -18.44 -17.80
CA VAL A 155 22.73 -17.74 -16.60
C VAL A 155 22.18 -18.75 -15.60
N ASP A 156 21.32 -19.66 -16.08
CA ASP A 156 20.70 -20.69 -15.25
C ASP A 156 21.75 -21.66 -14.66
N GLY A 157 22.74 -22.06 -15.45
CA GLY A 157 23.80 -22.96 -15.02
C GLY A 157 24.78 -22.31 -14.04
N ALA A 158 25.09 -21.01 -14.20
CA ALA A 158 25.92 -20.29 -13.23
C ALA A 158 25.21 -20.16 -11.87
N ALA A 159 23.92 -19.84 -11.87
CA ALA A 159 23.12 -19.80 -10.64
C ALA A 159 23.00 -21.19 -9.99
N ALA A 160 22.83 -22.26 -10.78
CA ALA A 160 22.81 -23.63 -10.26
C ALA A 160 24.16 -24.03 -9.64
N ALA A 161 25.28 -23.66 -10.28
CA ALA A 161 26.62 -23.90 -9.77
C ALA A 161 26.89 -23.16 -8.45
N GLU A 162 26.44 -21.90 -8.33
CA GLU A 162 26.53 -21.16 -7.06
C GLU A 162 25.72 -21.87 -5.96
N GLY A 163 24.53 -22.39 -6.28
CA GLY A 163 23.71 -23.13 -5.32
C GLY A 163 24.40 -24.37 -4.71
N GLU A 164 25.38 -24.94 -5.40
CA GLU A 164 26.23 -26.04 -4.91
C GLU A 164 27.48 -25.54 -4.14
N ALA A 165 27.84 -24.27 -4.27
CA ALA A 165 29.04 -23.69 -3.68
C ALA A 165 28.90 -23.48 -2.16
N GLN A 166 29.96 -23.85 -1.44
CA GLN A 166 30.12 -23.45 -0.04
C GLN A 166 30.79 -22.08 0.06
N ARG A 167 30.72 -21.46 1.24
CA ARG A 167 31.37 -20.18 1.50
C ARG A 167 32.88 -20.25 1.17
N GLY A 168 33.34 -19.34 0.33
CA GLY A 168 34.72 -19.26 -0.17
C GLY A 168 35.01 -20.16 -1.36
N GLN A 169 34.00 -20.79 -1.99
CA GLN A 169 34.21 -21.69 -3.12
C GLN A 169 33.75 -21.10 -4.44
N VAL A 170 34.48 -21.47 -5.48
CA VAL A 170 34.11 -21.33 -6.89
C VAL A 170 33.71 -22.70 -7.42
N VAL A 171 32.48 -22.83 -7.91
CA VAL A 171 31.98 -24.05 -8.53
C VAL A 171 31.84 -23.84 -10.03
N LEU A 172 32.45 -24.75 -10.79
CA LEU A 172 32.39 -24.73 -12.25
C LEU A 172 31.21 -25.58 -12.73
N GLY A 173 30.37 -24.99 -13.55
CA GLY A 173 29.27 -25.63 -14.24
C GLY A 173 29.74 -26.72 -15.23
N PRO A 174 28.84 -27.61 -15.69
CA PRO A 174 29.20 -28.71 -16.58
C PRO A 174 29.91 -28.29 -17.87
N SER A 175 29.54 -27.17 -18.50
CA SER A 175 30.14 -26.74 -19.77
C SER A 175 31.61 -26.34 -19.58
N VAL A 176 31.87 -25.56 -18.52
CA VAL A 176 33.22 -25.11 -18.14
C VAL A 176 34.10 -26.29 -17.73
N ARG A 177 33.56 -27.27 -16.98
CA ARG A 177 34.30 -28.49 -16.61
C ARG A 177 34.67 -29.36 -17.82
N ALA A 178 33.82 -29.40 -18.84
CA ALA A 178 34.06 -30.15 -20.08
C ALA A 178 35.07 -29.45 -21.00
N HIS A 179 35.17 -28.13 -20.90
CA HIS A 179 36.10 -27.29 -21.66
C HIS A 179 36.99 -26.50 -20.69
N PRO A 180 37.83 -27.18 -19.90
CA PRO A 180 38.72 -26.50 -18.98
C PRO A 180 39.63 -25.59 -19.79
N ASP A 181 39.89 -24.42 -19.21
CA ASP A 181 40.72 -23.36 -19.73
C ASP A 181 41.95 -23.88 -20.51
N LYS A 182 42.00 -23.57 -21.81
CA LYS A 182 43.10 -23.95 -22.72
C LYS A 182 44.01 -22.77 -23.07
N ASP A 183 43.63 -21.56 -22.68
CA ASP A 183 44.32 -20.32 -23.07
C ASP A 183 45.00 -19.74 -21.82
N GLU A 184 46.27 -20.08 -21.60
CA GLU A 184 47.02 -19.72 -20.36
C GLU A 184 47.11 -18.21 -20.09
N ASP A 185 46.91 -17.35 -21.10
CA ASP A 185 47.11 -15.90 -20.99
C ASP A 185 45.82 -15.07 -21.06
N GLY A 186 44.63 -15.67 -21.31
CA GLY A 186 43.34 -14.95 -21.37
C GLY A 186 43.20 -13.82 -22.42
N GLY A 187 44.28 -13.48 -23.13
CA GLY A 187 44.39 -12.37 -24.07
C GLY A 187 44.40 -10.98 -23.41
N ASP A 188 45.12 -10.01 -24.00
CA ASP A 188 44.92 -8.59 -23.66
C ASP A 188 43.51 -8.18 -24.09
N VAL A 189 42.64 -7.89 -23.12
CA VAL A 189 41.29 -7.37 -23.32
C VAL A 189 41.18 -6.02 -22.65
N GLU A 190 40.57 -5.05 -23.34
CA GLU A 190 40.36 -3.73 -22.76
C GLU A 190 39.34 -3.80 -21.60
N PRO A 191 39.60 -3.10 -20.48
CA PRO A 191 38.64 -3.00 -19.41
C PRO A 191 37.33 -2.37 -19.89
N THR A 192 36.20 -2.87 -19.39
CA THR A 192 34.89 -2.29 -19.72
C THR A 192 34.69 -0.94 -19.02
N GLU A 193 34.30 0.07 -19.80
CA GLU A 193 34.10 1.44 -19.31
C GLU A 193 32.77 1.63 -18.58
N ALA A 194 32.71 2.68 -17.75
CA ALA A 194 31.50 3.13 -17.09
C ALA A 194 30.64 3.98 -18.05
N VAL A 195 29.31 3.85 -17.98
CA VAL A 195 28.39 4.68 -18.76
C VAL A 195 27.95 5.86 -17.90
N HIS A 196 28.23 7.06 -18.38
CA HIS A 196 27.76 8.31 -17.76
C HIS A 196 26.92 9.09 -18.76
N ASP A 197 25.75 8.54 -19.08
CA ASP A 197 24.75 9.19 -19.94
C ASP A 197 23.47 9.43 -19.14
N ALA A 198 23.24 10.70 -18.76
CA ALA A 198 22.08 11.10 -17.98
C ALA A 198 20.76 10.93 -18.77
N ASP A 199 20.78 11.17 -20.08
CA ASP A 199 19.60 11.04 -20.94
C ASP A 199 19.23 9.56 -21.13
N ALA A 200 20.22 8.66 -21.14
CA ALA A 200 19.97 7.23 -21.12
C ALA A 200 19.33 6.79 -19.80
N LEU A 201 19.82 7.28 -18.66
CA LEU A 201 19.31 6.90 -17.33
C LEU A 201 17.83 7.24 -17.14
N GLU A 202 17.38 8.42 -17.59
CA GLU A 202 15.97 8.84 -17.46
C GLU A 202 14.97 7.94 -18.23
N ARG A 203 15.44 7.16 -19.20
CA ARG A 203 14.61 6.21 -19.97
C ARG A 203 14.48 4.84 -19.29
N PHE A 204 15.45 4.47 -18.46
CA PHE A 204 15.44 3.19 -17.73
C PHE A 204 14.94 3.35 -16.29
N PHE A 205 15.08 4.55 -15.71
CA PHE A 205 14.75 4.81 -14.33
C PHE A 205 13.91 6.07 -14.20
N HIS A 206 12.89 6.00 -13.36
CA HIS A 206 12.14 7.18 -12.98
C HIS A 206 13.07 8.18 -12.29
N LYS A 207 12.93 9.49 -12.55
CA LYS A 207 13.78 10.54 -11.98
C LYS A 207 13.94 10.45 -10.45
N GLN A 208 12.89 10.05 -9.74
CA GLN A 208 12.96 9.85 -8.28
C GLN A 208 13.93 8.75 -7.83
N VAL A 209 14.16 7.72 -8.66
CA VAL A 209 15.15 6.66 -8.39
C VAL A 209 16.56 7.20 -8.62
N ILE A 210 16.74 8.00 -9.68
CA ILE A 210 17.98 8.72 -9.96
C ILE A 210 18.28 9.65 -8.78
N ASP A 211 17.38 10.55 -8.40
CA ASP A 211 17.59 11.48 -7.28
C ASP A 211 17.83 10.74 -5.94
N ALA A 212 17.12 9.64 -5.69
CA ALA A 212 17.31 8.83 -4.48
C ALA A 212 18.66 8.10 -4.44
N GLY A 213 19.27 7.81 -5.59
CA GLY A 213 20.62 7.25 -5.67
C GLY A 213 21.70 8.11 -5.00
N GLU A 214 21.41 9.37 -4.67
CA GLU A 214 22.37 10.24 -3.97
C GLU A 214 22.31 10.11 -2.44
N ARG A 215 21.30 9.42 -1.88
CA ARG A 215 21.05 9.36 -0.44
C ARG A 215 20.86 7.92 0.02
N ALA A 216 21.54 7.56 1.11
CA ALA A 216 21.32 6.31 1.83
C ALA A 216 20.44 6.57 3.05
N GLU A 217 19.37 5.78 3.21
CA GLU A 217 18.44 5.93 4.34
C GLU A 217 17.89 4.58 4.81
N LEU A 218 17.42 4.54 6.06
CA LEU A 218 16.58 3.46 6.57
C LEU A 218 15.12 3.89 6.47
N ARG A 219 14.29 3.09 5.80
CA ARG A 219 12.88 3.44 5.58
C ARG A 219 11.99 2.21 5.61
N HIS A 220 10.70 2.43 5.92
CA HIS A 220 9.70 1.38 5.76
C HIS A 220 9.29 1.24 4.30
N VAL A 221 9.36 0.03 3.77
CA VAL A 221 9.00 -0.32 2.39
C VAL A 221 8.13 -1.56 2.37
N VAL A 222 7.21 -1.61 1.43
CA VAL A 222 6.49 -2.83 1.06
C VAL A 222 7.15 -3.38 -0.19
N SER A 223 7.68 -4.59 -0.09
CA SER A 223 8.36 -5.30 -1.16
C SER A 223 7.40 -6.31 -1.79
N LEU A 224 7.21 -6.22 -3.10
CA LEU A 224 6.45 -7.16 -3.92
C LEU A 224 7.41 -7.89 -4.86
N PHE A 225 7.58 -9.19 -4.63
CA PHE A 225 8.35 -10.06 -5.51
C PHE A 225 7.39 -10.92 -6.33
N ILE A 226 7.60 -10.99 -7.65
CA ILE A 226 6.71 -11.68 -8.59
C ILE A 226 7.53 -12.63 -9.44
N ARG A 227 7.09 -13.87 -9.60
CA ARG A 227 7.59 -14.83 -10.59
C ARG A 227 6.55 -14.96 -11.69
N PHE A 228 7.01 -14.95 -12.93
CA PHE A 228 6.19 -15.20 -14.11
C PHE A 228 6.55 -16.55 -14.71
N ASP A 229 5.54 -17.38 -14.89
CA ASP A 229 5.66 -18.68 -15.53
C ASP A 229 5.00 -18.59 -16.92
N GLY A 230 5.63 -19.17 -17.95
CA GLY A 230 5.07 -19.26 -19.31
C GLY A 230 5.49 -18.16 -20.30
N ALA A 231 6.11 -17.07 -19.84
CA ALA A 231 6.68 -16.03 -20.73
C ALA A 231 8.05 -16.47 -21.30
N LYS A 232 8.03 -17.23 -22.40
CA LYS A 232 9.20 -17.91 -22.97
C LYS A 232 9.98 -17.13 -24.02
N ASP A 233 9.37 -16.13 -24.64
CA ASP A 233 9.98 -15.36 -25.73
C ASP A 233 10.08 -13.85 -25.38
N HIS A 234 10.77 -13.08 -26.24
CA HIS A 234 10.94 -11.64 -26.06
C HIS A 234 9.61 -10.89 -26.08
N ASN A 235 8.64 -11.31 -26.93
CA ASN A 235 7.34 -10.63 -27.04
C ASN A 235 6.52 -10.80 -25.76
N ALA A 236 6.46 -12.01 -25.21
CA ALA A 236 5.79 -12.30 -23.95
C ALA A 236 6.44 -11.51 -22.79
N THR A 237 7.77 -11.42 -22.78
CA THR A 237 8.52 -10.65 -21.77
C THR A 237 8.20 -9.15 -21.85
N GLU A 238 8.17 -8.59 -23.06
CA GLU A 238 7.82 -7.20 -23.30
C GLU A 238 6.38 -6.88 -22.89
N ARG A 239 5.43 -7.77 -23.19
CA ARG A 239 4.04 -7.60 -22.74
C ARG A 239 3.87 -7.70 -21.23
N VAL A 240 4.64 -8.56 -20.55
CA VAL A 240 4.68 -8.59 -19.08
C VAL A 240 5.23 -7.26 -18.55
N PHE A 241 6.27 -6.71 -19.17
CA PHE A 241 6.80 -5.38 -18.81
C PHE A 241 5.74 -4.28 -18.97
N HIS A 242 4.98 -4.26 -20.08
CA HIS A 242 3.86 -3.32 -20.25
C HIS A 242 2.79 -3.50 -19.16
N ALA A 243 2.47 -4.73 -18.77
CA ALA A 243 1.52 -5.00 -17.70
C ALA A 243 2.02 -4.51 -16.33
N LEU A 244 3.31 -4.67 -16.03
CA LEU A 244 3.96 -4.13 -14.83
C LEU A 244 3.90 -2.60 -14.81
N LEU A 245 4.24 -1.93 -15.93
CA LEU A 245 4.15 -0.47 -16.06
C LEU A 245 2.72 0.02 -15.86
N ALA A 246 1.74 -0.61 -16.52
CA ALA A 246 0.33 -0.29 -16.33
C ALA A 246 -0.11 -0.47 -14.86
N GLY A 247 0.38 -1.52 -14.19
CA GLY A 247 0.18 -1.74 -12.76
C GLY A 247 0.74 -0.57 -11.93
N THR A 248 1.96 -0.11 -12.22
CA THR A 248 2.58 0.99 -11.45
C THR A 248 1.88 2.32 -11.67
N LYS A 249 1.40 2.57 -12.90
CA LYS A 249 0.56 3.74 -13.21
C LYS A 249 -0.74 3.73 -12.40
N ARG A 250 -1.37 2.56 -12.25
CA ARG A 250 -2.65 2.39 -11.52
C ARG A 250 -2.51 2.37 -10.01
N HIS A 251 -1.46 1.77 -9.46
CA HIS A 251 -1.37 1.53 -8.02
C HIS A 251 -0.20 2.24 -7.34
N GLY A 252 0.61 2.96 -8.11
CA GLY A 252 1.91 3.44 -7.67
C GLY A 252 2.92 2.30 -7.58
N GLY A 253 3.98 2.53 -6.82
CA GLY A 253 5.12 1.61 -6.73
C GLY A 253 6.16 1.88 -7.82
N THR A 254 7.34 1.29 -7.63
CA THR A 254 8.51 1.48 -8.48
C THR A 254 9.07 0.12 -8.84
N ILE A 255 9.10 -0.18 -10.15
CA ILE A 255 9.79 -1.37 -10.66
C ILE A 255 11.27 -1.16 -10.38
N ASN A 256 11.85 -2.00 -9.52
CA ASN A 256 13.27 -1.95 -9.23
C ASN A 256 14.06 -2.77 -10.25
N LYS A 257 13.57 -3.98 -10.57
CA LYS A 257 14.10 -4.78 -11.68
C LYS A 257 13.16 -5.84 -12.22
N ILE A 258 13.46 -6.27 -13.43
CA ILE A 258 13.06 -7.53 -14.05
C ILE A 258 14.32 -8.37 -14.22
N ASP A 259 14.25 -9.67 -13.88
CA ASP A 259 15.41 -10.55 -13.92
C ASP A 259 15.09 -11.99 -14.32
N PHE A 260 16.09 -12.71 -14.82
CA PHE A 260 16.07 -14.15 -15.02
C PHE A 260 17.25 -14.77 -14.28
N GLY A 261 16.97 -15.77 -13.45
CA GLY A 261 17.99 -16.48 -12.69
C GLY A 261 17.46 -17.76 -12.08
N ASP A 262 17.93 -18.10 -10.88
CA ASP A 262 17.57 -19.33 -10.13
C ASP A 262 16.05 -19.56 -10.00
N LYS A 263 15.26 -18.47 -9.98
CA LYS A 263 13.80 -18.48 -9.82
C LYS A 263 13.04 -18.28 -11.13
N GLY A 264 13.72 -18.30 -12.28
CA GLY A 264 13.14 -17.99 -13.58
C GLY A 264 12.90 -16.49 -13.76
N PHE A 265 11.91 -16.13 -14.58
CA PHE A 265 11.55 -14.72 -14.83
C PHE A 265 10.88 -14.12 -13.60
N THR A 266 11.52 -13.15 -12.98
CA THR A 266 11.00 -12.43 -11.83
C THR A 266 10.96 -10.92 -12.02
N ALA A 267 10.13 -10.24 -11.23
CA ALA A 267 10.14 -8.80 -11.09
C ALA A 267 10.08 -8.41 -9.60
N LEU A 268 10.77 -7.32 -9.27
CA LEU A 268 10.77 -6.71 -7.95
C LEU A 268 10.19 -5.31 -8.03
N VAL A 269 9.14 -5.06 -7.25
CA VAL A 269 8.44 -3.78 -7.17
C VAL A 269 8.41 -3.31 -5.72
N PHE A 270 8.79 -2.05 -5.49
CA PHE A 270 8.73 -1.43 -4.17
C PHE A 270 7.57 -0.45 -4.06
N PHE A 271 6.86 -0.44 -2.94
CA PHE A 271 5.89 0.57 -2.58
C PHE A 271 6.36 1.30 -1.32
N GLY A 272 6.23 2.62 -1.34
CA GLY A 272 6.80 3.46 -0.29
C GLY A 272 8.30 3.68 -0.42
N ALA A 273 8.91 3.38 -1.59
CA ALA A 273 10.27 3.76 -1.99
C ALA A 273 10.37 3.95 -3.52
N PRO A 274 11.15 4.92 -4.03
CA PRO A 274 11.92 5.95 -3.31
C PRO A 274 11.04 7.05 -2.69
N VAL A 275 9.76 7.11 -3.03
CA VAL A 275 8.81 8.08 -2.45
C VAL A 275 7.90 7.39 -1.45
N ALA A 276 7.66 8.05 -0.32
CA ALA A 276 6.73 7.56 0.69
C ALA A 276 5.34 7.41 0.08
N SER A 277 4.61 6.38 0.50
CA SER A 277 3.27 6.08 -0.01
C SER A 277 2.34 5.81 1.15
N GLU A 278 1.23 6.55 1.21
CA GLU A 278 0.16 6.24 2.13
C GLU A 278 -0.57 4.95 1.69
N ASN A 279 -0.76 4.01 2.62
CA ASN A 279 -1.36 2.70 2.35
C ASN A 279 -0.57 1.83 1.36
N ALA A 280 0.77 1.88 1.42
CA ALA A 280 1.67 1.09 0.58
C ALA A 280 1.33 -0.41 0.57
N GLU A 281 0.89 -0.98 1.69
CA GLU A 281 0.49 -2.38 1.82
C GLU A 281 -0.74 -2.69 0.97
N ALA A 282 -1.77 -1.85 1.06
CA ALA A 282 -2.99 -2.00 0.28
C ALA A 282 -2.75 -1.77 -1.22
N ALA A 283 -1.84 -0.87 -1.58
CA ALA A 283 -1.42 -0.61 -2.95
C ALA A 283 -0.65 -1.79 -3.55
N ALA A 284 0.26 -2.40 -2.80
CA ALA A 284 0.99 -3.59 -3.24
C ALA A 284 0.06 -4.79 -3.46
N VAL A 285 -0.91 -5.00 -2.56
CA VAL A 285 -1.95 -6.04 -2.72
C VAL A 285 -2.82 -5.76 -3.95
N ALA A 286 -3.26 -4.51 -4.13
CA ALA A 286 -4.07 -4.12 -5.28
C ALA A 286 -3.32 -4.30 -6.61
N PHE A 287 -2.05 -3.91 -6.66
CA PHE A 287 -1.19 -4.13 -7.82
C PHE A 287 -1.10 -5.62 -8.15
N ALA A 288 -0.78 -6.47 -7.17
CA ALA A 288 -0.58 -7.90 -7.40
C ALA A 288 -1.88 -8.57 -7.87
N GLN A 289 -3.01 -8.24 -7.26
CA GLN A 289 -4.33 -8.75 -7.64
C GLN A 289 -4.77 -8.24 -9.02
N GLY A 290 -4.56 -6.94 -9.31
CA GLY A 290 -4.88 -6.34 -10.60
C GLY A 290 -4.06 -6.92 -11.75
N LEU A 291 -2.77 -7.15 -11.52
CA LEU A 291 -1.87 -7.78 -12.48
C LEU A 291 -2.32 -9.22 -12.80
N ASN A 292 -2.62 -10.01 -11.77
CA ASN A 292 -3.10 -11.39 -11.92
C ASN A 292 -4.49 -11.47 -12.58
N ALA A 293 -5.42 -10.62 -12.15
CA ALA A 293 -6.82 -10.67 -12.58
C ALA A 293 -7.09 -10.03 -13.95
N THR A 294 -6.25 -9.08 -14.39
CA THR A 294 -6.49 -8.34 -15.65
C THR A 294 -5.24 -8.18 -16.50
N GLY A 295 -4.11 -7.79 -15.90
CA GLY A 295 -2.89 -7.46 -16.64
C GLY A 295 -2.35 -8.62 -17.47
N LEU A 296 -2.38 -9.84 -16.91
CA LEU A 296 -1.86 -11.03 -17.58
C LEU A 296 -2.91 -11.82 -18.36
N LYS A 297 -4.21 -11.53 -18.23
CA LYS A 297 -5.27 -12.31 -18.91
C LYS A 297 -5.17 -12.31 -20.44
N SER A 298 -4.60 -11.26 -21.01
CA SER A 298 -4.37 -11.16 -22.46
C SER A 298 -3.19 -12.03 -22.95
N LEU A 299 -2.41 -12.60 -22.03
CA LEU A 299 -1.22 -13.41 -22.29
C LEU A 299 -1.53 -14.87 -22.05
N SER A 300 -1.96 -15.57 -23.11
CA SER A 300 -2.28 -16.99 -23.04
C SER A 300 -1.09 -17.80 -22.50
N GLY A 301 -1.33 -18.56 -21.43
CA GLY A 301 -0.33 -19.44 -20.80
C GLY A 301 0.66 -18.76 -19.86
N VAL A 302 0.56 -17.43 -19.65
CA VAL A 302 1.37 -16.72 -18.65
C VAL A 302 0.62 -16.69 -17.30
N THR A 303 1.29 -17.12 -16.24
CA THR A 303 0.78 -17.06 -14.87
C THR A 303 1.78 -16.37 -13.96
N MET A 304 1.34 -15.95 -12.76
CA MET A 304 2.24 -15.36 -11.78
C MET A 304 2.07 -15.96 -10.40
N SER A 305 3.16 -16.03 -9.65
CA SER A 305 3.18 -16.25 -8.20
C SER A 305 3.81 -15.03 -7.55
N ALA A 306 3.28 -14.56 -6.42
CA ALA A 306 3.80 -13.36 -5.77
C ALA A 306 3.89 -13.47 -4.25
N GLY A 307 4.87 -12.78 -3.69
CA GLY A 307 5.10 -12.65 -2.25
C GLY A 307 5.20 -11.17 -1.85
N ILE A 308 4.49 -10.79 -0.80
CA ILE A 308 4.48 -9.42 -0.28
C ILE A 308 4.82 -9.40 1.20
N ASP A 309 5.76 -8.54 1.57
CA ASP A 309 6.09 -8.23 2.95
C ASP A 309 6.40 -6.74 3.11
N ALA A 310 6.27 -6.25 4.33
CA ALA A 310 6.50 -4.88 4.71
C ALA A 310 7.46 -4.82 5.92
N GLY A 311 8.40 -3.89 5.88
CA GLY A 311 9.36 -3.73 6.98
C GLY A 311 10.37 -2.63 6.73
N LEU A 312 11.25 -2.43 7.72
CA LEU A 312 12.37 -1.51 7.62
C LEU A 312 13.43 -2.11 6.69
N VAL A 313 13.92 -1.30 5.74
CA VAL A 313 14.97 -1.67 4.78
C VAL A 313 15.97 -0.54 4.66
N TYR A 314 17.20 -0.87 4.29
CA TYR A 314 18.14 0.08 3.73
C TYR A 314 17.70 0.42 2.31
N SER A 315 17.64 1.71 1.97
CA SER A 315 17.39 2.21 0.61
C SER A 315 18.58 3.08 0.19
N GLY A 316 19.22 2.73 -0.91
CA GLY A 316 20.42 3.44 -1.38
C GLY A 316 21.15 2.69 -2.49
N LEU A 317 22.36 3.14 -2.80
CA LEU A 317 23.20 2.52 -3.81
C LEU A 317 23.82 1.20 -3.34
N LEU A 318 23.87 0.27 -4.28
CA LEU A 318 24.57 -1.01 -4.22
C LEU A 318 25.57 -1.07 -5.37
N GLY A 319 26.83 -1.45 -5.11
CA GLY A 319 27.87 -1.56 -6.12
C GLY A 319 29.05 -0.61 -5.90
N SER A 320 29.62 -0.11 -6.98
CA SER A 320 30.83 0.74 -7.03
C SER A 320 30.61 1.96 -7.93
N GLU A 321 31.58 2.89 -7.99
CA GLU A 321 31.53 3.99 -8.98
C GLU A 321 31.54 3.48 -10.43
N ARG A 322 32.22 2.35 -10.68
CA ARG A 322 32.28 1.72 -12.00
C ARG A 322 30.97 1.09 -12.43
N ARG A 323 30.11 0.71 -11.49
CA ARG A 323 28.76 0.18 -11.74
C ARG A 323 28.02 0.06 -10.41
N ASN A 324 26.84 0.68 -10.31
CA ASN A 324 25.98 0.64 -9.13
C ASN A 324 24.50 0.58 -9.51
N GLU A 325 23.61 0.20 -8.61
CA GLU A 325 22.15 0.33 -8.77
C GLU A 325 21.54 0.88 -7.49
N TRP A 326 20.45 1.63 -7.61
CA TRP A 326 19.60 1.93 -6.47
C TRP A 326 18.71 0.71 -6.14
N THR A 327 18.68 0.31 -4.88
CA THR A 327 17.85 -0.82 -4.43
C THR A 327 17.47 -0.69 -2.96
N CYS A 328 16.59 -1.60 -2.51
CA CYS A 328 16.30 -1.79 -1.09
C CYS A 328 16.84 -3.14 -0.60
N ILE A 329 17.46 -3.15 0.59
CA ILE A 329 18.05 -4.33 1.22
C ILE A 329 17.49 -4.49 2.63
N GLY A 330 16.92 -5.65 2.94
CA GLY A 330 16.42 -5.95 4.27
C GLY A 330 15.54 -7.20 4.31
N ASP A 331 15.15 -7.61 5.52
CA ASP A 331 14.37 -8.82 5.76
C ASP A 331 13.04 -8.84 4.99
N ALA A 332 12.40 -7.67 4.80
CA ALA A 332 11.16 -7.58 4.03
C ALA A 332 11.35 -8.01 2.56
N VAL A 333 12.45 -7.60 1.93
CA VAL A 333 12.74 -7.98 0.52
C VAL A 333 12.97 -9.49 0.41
N ASN A 334 13.76 -10.04 1.33
CA ASN A 334 14.06 -11.47 1.39
C ASN A 334 12.82 -12.31 1.70
N THR A 335 11.96 -11.85 2.60
CA THR A 335 10.72 -12.53 2.97
C THR A 335 9.73 -12.52 1.81
N SER A 336 9.59 -11.42 1.07
CA SER A 336 8.79 -11.37 -0.16
C SER A 336 9.26 -12.39 -1.20
N ALA A 337 10.57 -12.47 -1.45
CA ALA A 337 11.13 -13.45 -2.38
C ALA A 337 10.82 -14.90 -1.94
N ARG A 338 10.93 -15.19 -0.64
CA ARG A 338 10.63 -16.52 -0.07
C ARG A 338 9.14 -16.87 -0.15
N LEU A 339 8.26 -15.90 0.11
CA LEU A 339 6.80 -16.08 -0.04
C LEU A 339 6.43 -16.35 -1.50
N MET A 340 7.01 -15.61 -2.44
CA MET A 340 6.81 -15.84 -3.87
C MET A 340 7.22 -17.26 -4.27
N SER A 341 8.38 -17.75 -3.81
CA SER A 341 8.82 -19.12 -4.08
C SER A 341 7.91 -20.18 -3.46
N ALA A 342 7.28 -19.88 -2.31
CA ALA A 342 6.36 -20.77 -1.63
C ALA A 342 4.91 -20.69 -2.15
N ALA A 343 4.61 -19.72 -3.02
CA ALA A 343 3.29 -19.52 -3.60
C ALA A 343 3.07 -20.44 -4.80
N ASP A 344 1.86 -21.01 -4.87
CA ASP A 344 1.42 -21.77 -6.04
C ASP A 344 1.23 -20.86 -7.26
N SER A 345 1.14 -21.44 -8.46
CA SER A 345 0.85 -20.66 -9.68
C SER A 345 -0.51 -19.94 -9.55
N GLY A 346 -0.52 -18.63 -9.85
CA GLY A 346 -1.67 -17.75 -9.67
C GLY A 346 -1.87 -17.21 -8.25
N GLN A 347 -1.04 -17.62 -7.28
CA GLN A 347 -1.22 -17.28 -5.87
C GLN A 347 -0.40 -16.04 -5.46
N VAL A 348 -1.04 -15.15 -4.70
CA VAL A 348 -0.39 -14.03 -4.00
C VAL A 348 -0.39 -14.32 -2.51
N LEU A 349 0.79 -14.40 -1.90
CA LEU A 349 0.96 -14.61 -0.47
C LEU A 349 1.51 -13.36 0.20
N VAL A 350 1.02 -13.06 1.40
CA VAL A 350 1.44 -11.90 2.19
C VAL A 350 1.75 -12.30 3.63
N THR A 351 2.66 -11.56 4.28
CA THR A 351 2.87 -11.70 5.73
C THR A 351 1.73 -11.07 6.54
N GLN A 352 1.69 -11.37 7.84
CA GLN A 352 0.77 -10.71 8.78
C GLN A 352 0.92 -9.17 8.80
N ARG A 353 2.13 -8.64 8.59
CA ARG A 353 2.38 -7.20 8.59
C ARG A 353 1.61 -6.51 7.45
N VAL A 354 1.70 -7.07 6.24
CA VAL A 354 0.98 -6.59 5.06
C VAL A 354 -0.53 -6.79 5.22
N GLN A 355 -0.96 -7.93 5.74
CA GLN A 355 -2.37 -8.21 6.03
C GLN A 355 -2.96 -7.11 6.94
N LYS A 356 -2.32 -6.79 8.06
CA LYS A 356 -2.77 -5.73 8.98
C LYS A 356 -2.78 -4.34 8.33
N GLY A 357 -1.77 -4.02 7.52
CA GLY A 357 -1.72 -2.75 6.80
C GLY A 357 -2.83 -2.60 5.75
N ALA A 358 -3.31 -3.71 5.20
CA ALA A 358 -4.27 -3.73 4.10
C ALA A 358 -5.70 -4.16 4.51
N GLU A 359 -5.93 -4.69 5.72
CA GLU A 359 -7.21 -5.30 6.14
C GLU A 359 -8.42 -4.36 6.16
N LYS A 360 -8.17 -3.04 6.18
CA LYS A 360 -9.25 -2.03 6.05
C LYS A 360 -9.87 -2.03 4.65
N ARG A 361 -9.15 -2.52 3.65
CA ARG A 361 -9.55 -2.51 2.23
C ARG A 361 -9.66 -3.90 1.62
N TRP A 362 -8.94 -4.88 2.16
CA TRP A 362 -8.85 -6.22 1.62
C TRP A 362 -9.30 -7.26 2.63
N GLU A 363 -10.01 -8.26 2.14
CA GLU A 363 -10.25 -9.51 2.86
C GLU A 363 -9.08 -10.46 2.60
N PHE A 364 -8.78 -11.29 3.60
CA PHE A 364 -7.67 -12.24 3.56
C PHE A 364 -8.15 -13.59 4.06
N THR A 365 -7.69 -14.64 3.38
CA THR A 365 -7.77 -16.02 3.85
C THR A 365 -6.47 -16.40 4.53
N ASP A 366 -6.55 -16.90 5.76
CA ASP A 366 -5.41 -17.44 6.48
C ASP A 366 -4.91 -18.73 5.79
N LYS A 367 -3.60 -18.82 5.53
CA LYS A 367 -2.92 -19.97 4.92
C LYS A 367 -2.02 -20.71 5.92
N GLY A 368 -2.14 -20.40 7.20
CA GLY A 368 -1.41 -21.02 8.30
C GLY A 368 0.02 -20.49 8.43
N THR A 369 0.76 -21.09 9.37
CA THR A 369 2.18 -20.83 9.54
C THR A 369 3.02 -21.60 8.51
N ARG A 370 4.08 -20.98 8.01
CA ARG A 370 5.05 -21.60 7.11
C ARG A 370 6.47 -21.32 7.59
N VAL A 371 7.31 -22.36 7.59
CA VAL A 371 8.76 -22.19 7.78
C VAL A 371 9.35 -21.76 6.44
N LEU A 372 9.74 -20.50 6.33
CA LEU A 372 10.43 -19.99 5.15
C LEU A 372 11.93 -20.34 5.23
N LYS A 373 12.51 -20.76 4.11
CA LYS A 373 13.94 -21.11 4.01
C LYS A 373 14.81 -20.00 4.64
N GLY A 374 15.65 -20.35 5.62
CA GLY A 374 16.56 -19.40 6.26
C GLY A 374 15.92 -18.49 7.33
N LYS A 375 14.72 -18.81 7.82
CA LYS A 375 14.15 -18.19 9.03
C LYS A 375 14.10 -19.20 10.17
N ALA A 376 14.44 -18.73 11.37
CA ALA A 376 14.38 -19.54 12.59
C ALA A 376 12.94 -19.71 13.11
N ASN A 377 12.07 -18.73 12.85
CA ASN A 377 10.69 -18.71 13.30
C ASN A 377 9.74 -18.97 12.13
N GLU A 378 8.61 -19.61 12.44
CA GLU A 378 7.48 -19.73 11.53
C GLU A 378 6.87 -18.35 11.24
N GLU A 379 6.51 -18.12 9.98
CA GLU A 379 5.82 -16.89 9.54
C GLU A 379 4.36 -17.23 9.27
N GLN A 380 3.42 -16.45 9.81
CA GLN A 380 2.00 -16.55 9.47
C GLN A 380 1.78 -15.96 8.08
N VAL A 381 1.14 -16.74 7.20
CA VAL A 381 0.93 -16.37 5.79
C VAL A 381 -0.56 -16.22 5.49
N PHE A 382 -0.89 -15.19 4.72
CA PHE A 382 -2.24 -14.89 4.28
C PHE A 382 -2.32 -14.79 2.76
N GLN A 383 -3.50 -15.03 2.19
CA GLN A 383 -3.80 -14.79 0.79
C GLN A 383 -4.92 -13.74 0.69
N PRO A 384 -4.75 -12.64 -0.05
CA PRO A 384 -5.84 -11.71 -0.30
C PRO A 384 -6.95 -12.41 -1.09
N SER A 385 -8.20 -12.30 -0.63
CA SER A 385 -9.37 -12.99 -1.20
C SER A 385 -10.35 -12.07 -1.93
N GLY A 386 -10.28 -10.75 -1.72
CA GLY A 386 -11.11 -9.77 -2.41
C GLY A 386 -11.09 -8.40 -1.73
N LEU A 387 -11.69 -7.39 -2.37
CA LEU A 387 -11.94 -6.11 -1.72
C LEU A 387 -12.98 -6.28 -0.61
N ARG A 388 -12.69 -5.70 0.55
CA ARG A 388 -13.66 -5.59 1.63
C ARG A 388 -14.70 -4.57 1.23
N GLY A 389 -15.95 -5.00 1.09
CA GLY A 389 -17.06 -4.07 0.87
C GLY A 389 -17.04 -3.02 1.97
N ARG A 390 -16.94 -1.73 1.60
CA ARG A 390 -17.05 -0.63 2.56
C ARG A 390 -18.49 -0.59 3.06
N VAL A 391 -18.82 -1.42 4.05
CA VAL A 391 -20.04 -1.24 4.85
C VAL A 391 -19.78 -0.03 5.74
N ARG A 392 -20.04 1.16 5.21
CA ARG A 392 -19.96 2.41 5.97
C ARG A 392 -21.31 2.68 6.61
N GLY A 393 -21.45 2.09 7.79
CA GLY A 393 -22.41 2.46 8.81
C GLY A 393 -21.69 2.38 10.14
N PHE A 394 -20.68 3.23 10.37
CA PHE A 394 -20.23 3.44 11.75
C PHE A 394 -21.36 4.20 12.45
N ALA A 395 -22.23 3.47 13.15
CA ALA A 395 -22.98 4.07 14.24
C ALA A 395 -21.93 4.51 15.28
N TYR A 396 -21.52 5.78 15.21
CA TYR A 396 -20.67 6.38 16.23
C TYR A 396 -21.46 6.34 17.54
N ARG A 397 -21.06 5.48 18.48
CA ARG A 397 -21.81 5.29 19.74
C ARG A 397 -21.92 6.55 20.59
N ASN A 398 -20.94 7.43 20.49
CA ASN A 398 -20.88 8.66 21.27
C ASN A 398 -21.35 9.84 20.42
N PRO A 399 -22.18 10.75 20.98
CA PRO A 399 -22.64 11.94 20.27
C PRO A 399 -21.46 12.79 19.80
N MET A 400 -21.69 13.60 18.77
CA MET A 400 -20.75 14.63 18.35
C MET A 400 -20.63 15.66 19.48
N ILE A 401 -19.39 16.02 19.88
CA ILE A 401 -19.14 16.94 20.99
C ILE A 401 -18.41 18.18 20.46
N GLY A 402 -18.89 19.36 20.85
CA GLY A 402 -18.21 20.64 20.59
C GLY A 402 -18.23 21.05 19.12
N ARG A 403 -19.23 20.59 18.34
CA ARG A 403 -19.38 20.89 16.91
C ARG A 403 -20.82 21.27 16.53
N ASP A 404 -21.59 21.76 17.49
CA ASP A 404 -23.01 22.10 17.29
C ASP A 404 -23.16 23.23 16.26
N THR A 405 -22.28 24.23 16.28
CA THR A 405 -22.27 25.33 15.32
C THR A 405 -21.96 24.83 13.91
N GLU A 406 -20.90 24.04 13.75
CA GLU A 406 -20.51 23.50 12.45
C GLU A 406 -21.56 22.52 11.89
N LEU A 407 -22.19 21.72 12.76
CA LEU A 407 -23.29 20.84 12.36
C LEU A 407 -24.52 21.66 11.93
N GLN A 408 -24.85 22.75 12.63
CA GLN A 408 -25.94 23.62 12.23
C GLN A 408 -25.65 24.30 10.88
N GLU A 409 -24.43 24.74 10.63
CA GLU A 409 -24.05 25.30 9.33
C GLU A 409 -24.17 24.28 8.18
N LEU A 410 -23.85 23.00 8.43
CA LEU A 410 -24.10 21.93 7.46
C LEU A 410 -25.59 21.69 7.22
N MET A 411 -26.40 21.72 8.29
CA MET A 411 -27.86 21.60 8.18
C MET A 411 -28.45 22.75 7.36
N ASP A 412 -27.99 23.99 7.61
CA ASP A 412 -28.44 25.18 6.88
C ASP A 412 -28.00 25.13 5.41
N PHE A 413 -26.80 24.59 5.14
CA PHE A 413 -26.32 24.39 3.79
C PHE A 413 -27.18 23.41 3.00
N VAL A 414 -27.56 22.26 3.58
CA VAL A 414 -28.39 21.28 2.87
C VAL A 414 -29.88 21.64 2.84
N ALA A 415 -30.36 22.54 3.72
CA ALA A 415 -31.77 22.91 3.79
C ALA A 415 -32.48 23.23 2.45
N PRO A 416 -31.84 23.89 1.45
CA PRO A 416 -32.47 24.19 0.16
C PRO A 416 -32.97 22.97 -0.62
N VAL A 417 -32.48 21.76 -0.32
CA VAL A 417 -32.93 20.53 -1.03
C VAL A 417 -34.27 20.00 -0.53
N TYR A 418 -34.78 20.48 0.62
CA TYR A 418 -36.01 19.99 1.27
C TYR A 418 -37.17 21.02 1.24
N GLY A 419 -37.00 22.18 0.59
CA GLY A 419 -37.99 23.25 0.55
C GLY A 419 -39.20 23.01 -0.36
N SER A 420 -40.18 23.93 -0.37
CA SER A 420 -41.34 23.88 -1.27
C SER A 420 -40.97 24.06 -2.75
N GLU A 421 -39.86 24.76 -3.00
CA GLU A 421 -39.18 24.84 -4.29
C GLU A 421 -37.76 24.30 -4.11
N PRO A 422 -37.59 22.97 -4.13
CA PRO A 422 -36.29 22.35 -3.92
C PRO A 422 -35.31 22.78 -5.00
N LYS A 423 -34.07 23.10 -4.60
CA LYS A 423 -33.04 23.60 -5.50
C LYS A 423 -31.65 23.13 -5.10
N PHE A 424 -30.68 23.41 -5.97
CA PHE A 424 -29.30 23.04 -5.74
C PHE A 424 -28.74 23.88 -4.59
N ALA A 425 -28.22 23.20 -3.56
CA ALA A 425 -27.64 23.86 -2.39
C ALA A 425 -26.25 24.46 -2.67
N GLY A 426 -25.55 23.98 -3.70
CA GLY A 426 -24.17 24.33 -3.99
C GLY A 426 -23.20 23.20 -3.69
N VAL A 427 -21.91 23.53 -3.68
CA VAL A 427 -20.82 22.64 -3.29
C VAL A 427 -20.19 23.17 -2.02
N MET A 428 -20.19 22.38 -0.94
CA MET A 428 -19.47 22.72 0.28
C MET A 428 -18.29 21.77 0.46
N ARG A 429 -17.10 22.34 0.68
CA ARG A 429 -15.88 21.57 0.92
C ARG A 429 -15.39 21.73 2.35
N LEU A 430 -15.43 20.63 3.11
CA LEU A 430 -14.91 20.49 4.46
C LEU A 430 -13.40 20.25 4.42
N LEU A 431 -12.62 21.26 4.80
CA LEU A 431 -11.17 21.24 4.87
C LEU A 431 -10.70 21.06 6.32
N GLY A 432 -9.59 20.35 6.50
CA GLY A 432 -8.92 20.29 7.81
C GLY A 432 -7.92 19.15 7.91
N GLU A 433 -7.09 19.18 8.95
CA GLU A 433 -6.10 18.15 9.23
C GLU A 433 -6.73 16.76 9.51
N PRO A 434 -5.95 15.66 9.36
CA PRO A 434 -6.38 14.34 9.78
C PRO A 434 -6.80 14.30 11.26
N GLY A 435 -7.89 13.60 11.57
CA GLY A 435 -8.39 13.45 12.95
C GLY A 435 -9.25 14.62 13.48
N LEU A 436 -9.42 15.72 12.74
CA LEU A 436 -10.29 16.84 13.15
C LEU A 436 -11.80 16.55 13.16
N GLY A 437 -12.21 15.37 12.68
CA GLY A 437 -13.59 14.91 12.73
C GLY A 437 -14.43 15.15 11.48
N LYS A 438 -13.83 15.47 10.32
CA LYS A 438 -14.55 15.67 9.03
C LYS A 438 -15.60 14.58 8.75
N THR A 439 -15.17 13.32 8.67
CA THR A 439 -16.07 12.18 8.42
C THR A 439 -17.13 12.01 9.51
N ARG A 440 -16.78 12.30 10.77
CA ARG A 440 -17.72 12.21 11.90
C ARG A 440 -18.78 13.32 11.84
N LEU A 441 -18.40 14.52 11.42
CA LEU A 441 -19.32 15.64 11.23
C LEU A 441 -20.31 15.35 10.10
N VAL A 442 -19.84 14.81 8.98
CA VAL A 442 -20.71 14.39 7.87
C VAL A 442 -21.64 13.23 8.29
N ALA A 443 -21.15 12.28 9.07
CA ALA A 443 -21.98 11.22 9.64
C ALA A 443 -23.03 11.76 10.64
N ALA A 444 -22.68 12.76 11.45
CA ALA A 444 -23.61 13.42 12.37
C ALA A 444 -24.70 14.19 11.61
N LEU A 445 -24.35 14.86 10.51
CA LEU A 445 -25.32 15.47 9.60
C LEU A 445 -26.30 14.43 9.06
N ARG A 446 -25.78 13.30 8.55
CA ARG A 446 -26.61 12.21 8.03
C ARG A 446 -27.57 11.69 9.09
N ALA A 447 -27.07 11.37 10.29
CA ALA A 447 -27.91 10.89 11.40
C ALA A 447 -29.01 11.91 11.76
N ARG A 448 -28.69 13.21 11.75
CA ARG A 448 -29.65 14.28 12.04
C ARG A 448 -30.74 14.42 10.98
N LEU A 449 -30.43 14.13 9.71
CA LEU A 449 -31.40 14.08 8.62
C LEU A 449 -32.28 12.83 8.72
N GLU A 450 -31.69 11.68 9.08
CA GLU A 450 -32.43 10.43 9.32
C GLU A 450 -33.43 10.59 10.49
N GLU A 451 -33.04 11.27 11.58
CA GLU A 451 -33.92 11.59 12.71
C GLU A 451 -35.13 12.47 12.32
N LYS A 452 -35.00 13.34 11.32
CA LYS A 452 -36.12 14.15 10.83
C LYS A 452 -37.16 13.31 10.07
N GLY A 453 -36.79 12.14 9.57
CA GLY A 453 -37.69 11.19 8.90
C GLY A 453 -38.11 11.58 7.48
N GLU A 454 -37.51 12.60 6.88
CA GLU A 454 -37.76 12.96 5.48
C GLU A 454 -36.95 12.03 4.55
N PRO A 455 -37.50 11.57 3.41
CA PRO A 455 -36.79 10.68 2.50
C PRO A 455 -35.68 11.43 1.75
N PHE A 456 -34.50 10.82 1.63
CA PHE A 456 -33.39 11.35 0.84
C PHE A 456 -32.48 10.22 0.32
N HIS A 457 -31.70 10.54 -0.70
CA HIS A 457 -30.61 9.72 -1.20
C HIS A 457 -29.28 10.20 -0.63
N TRP A 458 -28.51 9.31 -0.02
CA TRP A 458 -27.13 9.59 0.40
C TRP A 458 -26.17 8.80 -0.47
N ILE A 459 -25.35 9.51 -1.23
CA ILE A 459 -24.40 8.90 -2.17
C ILE A 459 -22.99 9.21 -1.69
N THR A 460 -22.26 8.18 -1.29
CA THR A 460 -20.85 8.30 -0.89
C THR A 460 -19.94 7.90 -2.05
N MET A 461 -19.07 8.81 -2.47
CA MET A 461 -18.04 8.67 -3.49
C MET A 461 -16.66 8.87 -2.86
N PRO A 462 -16.01 7.80 -2.41
CA PRO A 462 -14.69 7.94 -1.84
C PRO A 462 -13.61 8.06 -2.92
N CYS A 463 -12.83 9.13 -2.88
CA CYS A 463 -11.57 9.19 -3.61
C CYS A 463 -10.49 8.40 -2.86
N ASP A 464 -9.57 7.79 -3.59
CA ASP A 464 -8.39 7.19 -2.99
C ASP A 464 -7.11 7.43 -3.79
N GLY A 465 -5.98 7.47 -3.08
CA GLY A 465 -4.65 7.54 -3.69
C GLY A 465 -4.07 6.17 -4.08
N VAL A 466 -4.80 5.07 -3.84
CA VAL A 466 -4.32 3.68 -4.00
C VAL A 466 -4.63 3.13 -5.38
N HIS A 467 -5.77 3.49 -5.95
CA HIS A 467 -6.18 3.22 -7.32
C HIS A 467 -6.23 4.55 -8.06
N ARG A 468 -5.14 4.85 -8.76
CA ARG A 468 -4.92 6.01 -9.62
C ARG A 468 -5.57 5.87 -11.01
N SER A 469 -6.46 4.88 -11.19
CA SER A 469 -7.28 4.76 -12.41
C SER A 469 -8.39 5.82 -12.41
N GLY A 470 -8.67 6.40 -13.57
CA GLY A 470 -9.79 7.34 -13.70
C GLY A 470 -11.13 6.73 -13.28
N TRP A 471 -12.04 7.55 -12.76
CA TRP A 471 -13.41 7.18 -12.33
C TRP A 471 -13.54 6.35 -11.06
N ASN A 472 -12.52 6.24 -10.21
CA ASN A 472 -12.53 5.33 -9.07
C ASN A 472 -13.69 5.60 -8.08
N ALA A 473 -13.88 6.87 -7.72
CA ALA A 473 -14.94 7.25 -6.78
C ALA A 473 -16.34 6.94 -7.35
N VAL A 474 -16.51 7.14 -8.66
CA VAL A 474 -17.76 6.89 -9.38
C VAL A 474 -18.00 5.38 -9.54
N SER A 475 -16.99 4.61 -9.96
CA SER A 475 -17.13 3.16 -10.12
C SER A 475 -17.43 2.47 -8.80
N THR A 476 -16.81 2.92 -7.70
CA THR A 476 -17.10 2.45 -6.34
C THR A 476 -18.57 2.68 -5.98
N TRP A 477 -19.08 3.90 -6.24
CA TRP A 477 -20.50 4.19 -6.03
C TRP A 477 -21.39 3.30 -6.91
N LEU A 478 -21.13 3.22 -8.22
CA LEU A 478 -21.96 2.46 -9.15
C LEU A 478 -22.01 0.98 -8.79
N ARG A 479 -20.89 0.37 -8.36
CA ARG A 479 -20.89 -1.03 -7.89
C ARG A 479 -21.82 -1.22 -6.70
N SER A 480 -21.75 -0.32 -5.71
CA SER A 480 -22.63 -0.35 -4.55
C SER A 480 -24.09 -0.09 -4.94
N PHE A 481 -24.33 0.85 -5.85
CA PHE A 481 -25.66 1.25 -6.29
C PHE A 481 -26.38 0.14 -7.07
N PHE A 482 -25.65 -0.58 -7.92
CA PHE A 482 -26.17 -1.72 -8.68
C PHE A 482 -26.11 -3.05 -7.89
N GLY A 483 -25.45 -3.10 -6.73
CA GLY A 483 -25.27 -4.35 -5.97
C GLY A 483 -24.37 -5.37 -6.67
N ILE A 484 -23.36 -4.91 -7.41
CA ILE A 484 -22.47 -5.76 -8.21
C ILE A 484 -21.29 -6.25 -7.37
N SER A 485 -21.12 -7.58 -7.29
CA SER A 485 -19.89 -8.21 -6.80
C SER A 485 -18.80 -8.23 -7.88
N GLU A 486 -17.53 -8.12 -7.49
CA GLU A 486 -16.39 -8.26 -8.42
C GLU A 486 -16.32 -9.65 -9.07
N SER A 487 -16.78 -10.69 -8.37
CA SER A 487 -16.80 -12.07 -8.86
C SER A 487 -18.02 -12.39 -9.74
N ALA A 488 -18.93 -11.44 -9.95
CA ALA A 488 -20.15 -11.67 -10.72
C ALA A 488 -19.85 -11.87 -12.21
N SER A 489 -20.60 -12.76 -12.86
CA SER A 489 -20.50 -12.95 -14.31
C SER A 489 -20.96 -11.70 -15.07
N GLN A 490 -20.53 -11.55 -16.33
CA GLN A 490 -20.99 -10.42 -17.18
C GLN A 490 -22.52 -10.38 -17.31
N GLU A 491 -23.16 -11.53 -17.35
CA GLU A 491 -24.62 -11.65 -17.44
C GLU A 491 -25.30 -11.17 -16.15
N ASP A 492 -24.79 -11.57 -14.98
CA ASP A 492 -25.35 -11.15 -13.69
C ASP A 492 -25.17 -9.65 -13.46
N LYS A 493 -24.00 -9.11 -13.81
CA LYS A 493 -23.73 -7.66 -13.78
C LYS A 493 -24.74 -6.91 -14.64
N ARG A 494 -24.95 -7.37 -15.87
CA ARG A 494 -25.90 -6.75 -16.81
C ARG A 494 -27.32 -6.76 -16.26
N LYS A 495 -27.79 -7.91 -15.76
CA LYS A 495 -29.14 -8.03 -15.17
C LYS A 495 -29.33 -7.08 -13.98
N ALA A 496 -28.33 -6.94 -13.12
CA ALA A 496 -28.39 -6.02 -11.98
C ALA A 496 -28.52 -4.56 -12.43
N ILE A 497 -27.76 -4.15 -13.45
CA ILE A 497 -27.81 -2.80 -14.02
C ILE A 497 -29.17 -2.56 -14.70
N GLU A 498 -29.60 -3.46 -15.59
CA GLU A 498 -30.87 -3.34 -16.30
C GLU A 498 -32.06 -3.28 -15.33
N SER A 499 -32.05 -4.09 -14.27
CA SER A 499 -33.08 -4.07 -13.22
C SER A 499 -33.16 -2.71 -12.52
N LYS A 500 -32.02 -2.11 -12.18
CA LYS A 500 -31.99 -0.79 -11.55
C LYS A 500 -32.41 0.32 -12.50
N TYR A 501 -32.03 0.24 -13.77
CA TYR A 501 -32.45 1.20 -14.78
C TYR A 501 -33.96 1.15 -15.07
N ALA A 502 -34.57 -0.03 -15.00
CA ALA A 502 -36.01 -0.19 -15.17
C ALA A 502 -36.84 0.57 -14.10
N GLU A 503 -36.29 0.77 -12.90
CA GLU A 503 -36.90 1.60 -11.85
C GLU A 503 -37.03 3.08 -12.27
N PHE A 504 -36.12 3.56 -13.13
CA PHE A 504 -36.14 4.94 -13.64
C PHE A 504 -36.96 5.10 -14.93
N GLU A 505 -36.96 4.10 -15.81
CA GLU A 505 -37.64 4.16 -17.11
C GLU A 505 -39.15 4.40 -16.97
N ASN A 506 -39.79 3.88 -15.92
CA ASN A 506 -41.23 4.00 -15.71
C ASN A 506 -41.62 5.07 -14.66
N ASN A 507 -40.66 5.88 -14.18
CA ASN A 507 -40.93 6.83 -13.10
C ASN A 507 -41.33 8.20 -13.65
N GLU A 508 -42.60 8.55 -13.50
CA GLU A 508 -43.18 9.82 -14.00
C GLU A 508 -42.58 11.08 -13.38
N LYS A 509 -41.95 10.99 -12.20
CA LYS A 509 -41.25 12.13 -11.57
C LYS A 509 -40.03 12.59 -12.39
N ILE A 510 -39.48 11.71 -13.21
CA ILE A 510 -38.28 11.97 -14.02
C ILE A 510 -38.72 12.55 -15.37
N PRO A 511 -38.14 13.66 -15.86
CA PRO A 511 -38.45 14.17 -17.19
C PRO A 511 -38.13 13.17 -18.29
N GLU A 512 -38.95 13.15 -19.35
CA GLU A 512 -38.77 12.22 -20.49
C GLU A 512 -37.39 12.35 -21.14
N ALA A 513 -36.86 13.57 -21.25
CA ALA A 513 -35.51 13.80 -21.78
C ALA A 513 -34.43 13.08 -20.95
N THR A 514 -34.52 13.09 -19.62
CA THR A 514 -33.58 12.40 -18.73
C THR A 514 -33.75 10.89 -18.82
N ARG A 515 -34.99 10.36 -18.91
CA ARG A 515 -35.22 8.92 -19.11
C ARG A 515 -34.64 8.42 -20.44
N SER A 516 -34.84 9.18 -21.52
CA SER A 516 -34.29 8.85 -22.84
C SER A 516 -32.76 8.83 -22.84
N GLU A 517 -32.13 9.84 -22.25
CA GLU A 517 -30.67 9.89 -22.14
C GLU A 517 -30.09 8.80 -21.24
N LEU A 518 -30.76 8.46 -20.13
CA LEU A 518 -30.38 7.31 -19.29
C LEU A 518 -30.34 6.01 -20.11
N LYS A 519 -31.37 5.75 -20.91
CA LYS A 519 -31.44 4.58 -21.77
C LYS A 519 -30.35 4.58 -22.83
N ARG A 520 -30.10 5.73 -23.47
CA ARG A 520 -29.05 5.90 -24.47
C ARG A 520 -27.65 5.64 -23.90
N THR A 521 -27.43 6.05 -22.65
CA THR A 521 -26.10 6.07 -22.03
C THR A 521 -25.83 4.90 -21.07
N LEU A 522 -26.79 4.00 -20.86
CA LEU A 522 -26.70 2.85 -19.95
C LEU A 522 -25.42 2.03 -20.14
N SER A 523 -25.03 1.72 -21.38
CA SER A 523 -23.82 0.92 -21.64
C SER A 523 -22.52 1.64 -21.25
N PHE A 524 -22.52 2.97 -21.18
CA PHE A 524 -21.35 3.74 -20.75
C PHE A 524 -21.24 3.77 -19.21
N ALA A 525 -22.36 3.80 -18.48
CA ALA A 525 -22.35 3.59 -17.04
C ALA A 525 -21.94 2.16 -16.67
N ALA A 526 -22.39 1.16 -17.44
CA ALA A 526 -22.04 -0.24 -17.24
C ALA A 526 -20.54 -0.52 -17.43
N ASP A 527 -19.92 0.16 -18.40
CA ASP A 527 -18.49 0.07 -18.63
C ASP A 527 -17.66 0.58 -17.43
N LEU A 528 -18.15 1.55 -16.65
CA LEU A 528 -17.47 2.02 -15.43
C LEU A 528 -17.41 0.96 -14.31
N VAL A 529 -18.17 -0.13 -14.42
CA VAL A 529 -18.17 -1.26 -13.48
C VAL A 529 -17.71 -2.58 -14.13
N ASP A 530 -16.96 -2.46 -15.23
CA ASP A 530 -16.44 -3.56 -16.05
C ASP A 530 -17.56 -4.52 -16.52
N CYS A 531 -18.69 -3.95 -16.94
CA CYS A 531 -19.79 -4.69 -17.54
C CYS A 531 -19.91 -4.33 -19.04
N HIS A 532 -19.76 -5.35 -19.90
CA HIS A 532 -19.79 -5.19 -21.35
C HIS A 532 -20.66 -6.26 -21.99
N TRP A 533 -21.34 -5.90 -23.08
CA TRP A 533 -22.05 -6.83 -23.94
C TRP A 533 -22.03 -6.36 -25.39
N ASP A 534 -22.15 -7.33 -26.29
CA ASP A 534 -22.15 -7.10 -27.73
C ASP A 534 -23.31 -6.20 -28.16
N ASP A 535 -23.10 -5.50 -29.28
CA ASP A 535 -24.08 -4.59 -29.88
C ASP A 535 -24.52 -3.37 -29.05
N SER A 536 -23.89 -3.13 -27.90
CA SER A 536 -24.15 -1.95 -27.08
C SER A 536 -23.67 -0.64 -27.74
N PRO A 537 -24.30 0.52 -27.43
CA PRO A 537 -23.80 1.83 -27.87
C PRO A 537 -22.32 2.07 -27.51
N PHE A 538 -21.87 1.56 -26.36
CA PHE A 538 -20.47 1.61 -25.96
C PHE A 538 -19.57 0.78 -26.89
N ALA A 539 -19.97 -0.46 -27.20
CA ALA A 539 -19.19 -1.37 -28.05
C ALA A 539 -19.10 -0.87 -29.51
N LYS A 540 -20.11 -0.15 -30.00
CA LYS A 540 -20.17 0.38 -31.38
C LYS A 540 -19.38 1.67 -31.60
N LEU A 541 -18.94 2.32 -30.52
CA LEU A 541 -18.27 3.62 -30.59
C LEU A 541 -16.77 3.44 -30.42
N ASP A 542 -15.95 3.65 -31.44
CA ASP A 542 -14.50 3.43 -31.34
C ASP A 542 -13.72 4.63 -30.81
N ASP A 543 -14.29 5.84 -30.83
CA ASP A 543 -13.63 7.07 -30.40
C ASP A 543 -13.53 7.13 -28.85
N PRO A 544 -12.30 7.10 -28.27
CA PRO A 544 -12.10 7.15 -26.82
C PRO A 544 -12.60 8.44 -26.17
N LYS A 545 -12.53 9.58 -26.88
CA LYS A 545 -13.01 10.88 -26.40
C LYS A 545 -14.52 10.86 -26.29
N LEU A 546 -15.22 10.38 -27.32
CA LEU A 546 -16.68 10.26 -27.27
C LEU A 546 -17.14 9.24 -26.22
N ARG A 547 -16.40 8.14 -26.00
CA ARG A 547 -16.68 7.22 -24.88
C ARG A 547 -16.58 7.94 -23.53
N HIS A 548 -15.53 8.73 -23.32
CA HIS A 548 -15.35 9.52 -22.11
C HIS A 548 -16.48 10.54 -21.90
N GLU A 549 -16.85 11.28 -22.93
CA GLU A 549 -17.96 12.25 -22.88
C GLU A 549 -19.29 11.57 -22.56
N ASN A 550 -19.58 10.40 -23.14
CA ASN A 550 -20.80 9.66 -22.84
C ASN A 550 -20.80 9.04 -21.43
N ARG A 551 -19.64 8.66 -20.86
CA ARG A 551 -19.54 8.29 -19.43
C ARG A 551 -19.93 9.45 -18.53
N ILE A 552 -19.44 10.66 -18.83
CA ILE A 552 -19.82 11.88 -18.09
C ILE A 552 -21.34 12.07 -18.13
N ILE A 553 -21.95 11.98 -19.31
CA ILE A 553 -23.40 12.13 -19.46
C ILE A 553 -24.15 11.05 -18.69
N ALA A 554 -23.72 9.78 -18.79
CA ALA A 554 -24.39 8.65 -18.14
C ALA A 554 -24.50 8.84 -16.62
N VAL A 555 -23.38 9.19 -15.99
CA VAL A 555 -23.29 9.36 -14.54
C VAL A 555 -24.04 10.62 -14.10
N LYS A 556 -23.99 11.71 -14.90
CA LYS A 556 -24.76 12.93 -14.67
C LYS A 556 -26.26 12.66 -14.69
N GLU A 557 -26.78 12.02 -15.73
CA GLU A 557 -28.23 11.76 -15.85
C GLU A 557 -28.72 10.77 -14.77
N LEU A 558 -27.88 9.84 -14.32
CA LEU A 558 -28.20 8.95 -13.19
C LEU A 558 -28.39 9.75 -11.89
N LEU A 559 -27.50 10.69 -11.58
CA LEU A 559 -27.68 11.57 -10.43
C LEU A 559 -28.91 12.48 -10.57
N ARG A 560 -29.18 13.00 -11.77
CA ARG A 560 -30.38 13.81 -12.02
C ARG A 560 -31.64 13.02 -11.77
N ALA A 561 -31.71 11.79 -12.27
CA ALA A 561 -32.83 10.89 -12.03
C ALA A 561 -33.04 10.64 -10.53
N LEU A 562 -31.97 10.39 -9.77
CA LEU A 562 -32.06 10.26 -8.31
C LEU A 562 -32.61 11.55 -7.66
N ALA A 563 -32.09 12.72 -8.03
CA ALA A 563 -32.55 14.00 -7.52
C ALA A 563 -34.02 14.30 -7.86
N TYR A 564 -34.54 13.82 -9.01
CA TYR A 564 -35.98 13.94 -9.31
C TYR A 564 -36.86 13.05 -8.44
N THR A 565 -36.33 11.97 -7.87
CA THR A 565 -37.11 11.03 -7.06
C THR A 565 -37.15 11.40 -5.58
N ALA A 566 -36.05 11.94 -5.04
CA ALA A 566 -35.94 12.46 -3.67
C ALA A 566 -34.74 13.42 -3.56
N PRO A 567 -34.71 14.29 -2.53
CA PRO A 567 -33.54 15.09 -2.20
C PRO A 567 -32.28 14.23 -2.15
N THR A 568 -31.21 14.68 -2.77
CA THR A 568 -29.97 13.90 -2.93
C THR A 568 -28.78 14.64 -2.33
N ILE A 569 -28.00 13.95 -1.52
CA ILE A 569 -26.74 14.46 -0.96
C ILE A 569 -25.62 13.59 -1.51
N LEU A 570 -24.72 14.23 -2.27
CA LEU A 570 -23.52 13.62 -2.81
C LEU A 570 -22.32 13.95 -1.91
N GLU A 571 -21.86 12.96 -1.16
CA GLU A 571 -20.65 13.02 -0.36
C GLU A 571 -19.45 12.54 -1.19
N VAL A 572 -18.56 13.46 -1.56
CA VAL A 572 -17.29 13.15 -2.23
C VAL A 572 -16.17 13.19 -1.17
N GLU A 573 -15.71 12.02 -0.74
CA GLU A 573 -14.71 11.95 0.33
C GLU A 573 -13.27 12.04 -0.18
N ASP A 574 -12.41 12.71 0.59
CA ASP A 574 -10.97 12.80 0.35
C ASP A 574 -10.61 13.35 -1.04
N THR A 575 -11.27 14.44 -1.46
CA THR A 575 -11.12 15.10 -2.78
C THR A 575 -9.71 15.57 -3.12
N HIS A 576 -8.78 15.63 -2.17
CA HIS A 576 -7.34 15.82 -2.45
C HIS A 576 -6.73 14.66 -3.27
N TRP A 577 -7.42 13.52 -3.35
CA TRP A 577 -7.09 12.38 -4.19
C TRP A 577 -8.05 12.21 -5.37
N VAL A 578 -8.82 13.24 -5.75
CA VAL A 578 -9.74 13.14 -6.89
C VAL A 578 -8.97 12.90 -8.19
N ASP A 579 -9.37 11.90 -8.95
CA ASP A 579 -8.77 11.63 -10.27
C ASP A 579 -9.30 12.60 -11.34
N ALA A 580 -8.53 12.78 -12.41
CA ALA A 580 -8.85 13.73 -13.48
C ALA A 580 -10.22 13.45 -14.15
N SER A 581 -10.63 12.18 -14.26
CA SER A 581 -11.91 11.83 -14.88
C SER A 581 -13.09 12.13 -13.95
N THR A 582 -12.98 11.79 -12.67
CA THR A 582 -13.98 12.18 -11.66
C THR A 582 -14.05 13.71 -11.51
N SER A 583 -12.92 14.41 -11.58
CA SER A 583 -12.87 15.88 -11.55
C SER A 583 -13.57 16.51 -12.77
N ALA A 584 -13.31 16.00 -13.97
CA ALA A 584 -14.00 16.42 -15.19
C ALA A 584 -15.52 16.17 -15.11
N TRP A 585 -15.92 15.02 -14.55
CA TRP A 585 -17.32 14.72 -14.32
C TRP A 585 -17.96 15.64 -13.27
N LEU A 586 -17.31 15.93 -12.13
CA LEU A 586 -17.82 16.88 -11.12
C LEU A 586 -18.02 18.28 -11.73
N THR A 587 -17.08 18.72 -12.57
CA THR A 587 -17.19 19.97 -13.32
C THR A 587 -18.39 19.96 -14.28
N ALA A 588 -18.63 18.86 -14.98
CA ALA A 588 -19.76 18.74 -15.90
C ALA A 588 -21.11 18.58 -15.17
N MET A 589 -21.12 17.89 -14.03
CA MET A 589 -22.30 17.64 -13.20
C MET A 589 -22.83 18.93 -12.59
N THR A 590 -21.94 19.82 -12.16
CA THR A 590 -22.31 21.12 -11.53
C THR A 590 -22.88 22.14 -12.52
N ARG A 591 -22.83 21.89 -13.83
CA ARG A 591 -23.44 22.77 -14.85
C ARG A 591 -24.95 22.54 -14.98
N ASN A 592 -25.73 23.63 -15.02
CA ASN A 592 -27.17 23.62 -15.33
C ASN A 592 -28.02 22.74 -14.41
N ILE A 593 -27.70 22.69 -13.10
CA ILE A 593 -28.42 21.87 -12.11
C ILE A 593 -29.15 22.69 -11.04
N ALA A 594 -29.25 24.02 -11.20
CA ALA A 594 -29.78 24.93 -10.18
C ALA A 594 -31.16 24.54 -9.62
N THR A 595 -32.01 23.88 -10.41
CA THR A 595 -33.37 23.48 -10.03
C THR A 595 -33.47 22.07 -9.45
N LEU A 596 -32.35 21.34 -9.28
CA LEU A 596 -32.36 19.99 -8.74
C LEU A 596 -32.18 20.01 -7.22
N PRO A 597 -32.91 19.19 -6.44
CA PRO A 597 -32.71 19.07 -5.00
C PRO A 597 -31.44 18.26 -4.69
N LEU A 598 -30.29 18.87 -4.93
CA LEU A 598 -28.99 18.26 -4.79
C LEU A 598 -28.08 19.12 -3.91
N ALA A 599 -27.30 18.48 -3.05
CA ALA A 599 -26.19 19.10 -2.32
C ALA A 599 -24.92 18.27 -2.55
N ILE A 600 -23.77 18.93 -2.70
CA ILE A 600 -22.48 18.25 -2.81
C ILE A 600 -21.64 18.61 -1.58
N LEU A 601 -21.26 17.59 -0.81
CA LEU A 601 -20.36 17.67 0.33
C LEU A 601 -19.03 17.05 -0.05
N ALA A 602 -18.00 17.86 -0.22
CA ALA A 602 -16.64 17.40 -0.44
C ALA A 602 -15.87 17.40 0.88
N THR A 603 -15.08 16.36 1.17
CA THR A 603 -14.08 16.42 2.25
C THR A 603 -12.68 16.49 1.67
N SER A 604 -11.79 17.25 2.30
CA SER A 604 -10.40 17.38 1.84
C SER A 604 -9.43 17.73 2.97
N ARG A 605 -8.14 17.71 2.65
CA ARG A 605 -7.03 18.11 3.53
C ARG A 605 -6.24 19.22 2.83
N PHE A 606 -5.44 19.96 3.59
CA PHE A 606 -4.44 20.83 2.99
C PHE A 606 -3.36 19.96 2.32
N THR A 607 -2.75 20.48 1.26
CA THR A 607 -1.54 19.90 0.66
C THR A 607 -0.35 20.08 1.61
N ASP A 608 0.76 19.37 1.34
CA ASP A 608 1.94 19.39 2.22
C ASP A 608 2.56 20.79 2.37
N ASP A 609 2.34 21.68 1.40
CA ASP A 609 2.74 23.09 1.44
C ASP A 609 1.75 24.02 2.18
N GLY A 610 0.68 23.45 2.74
CA GLY A 610 -0.39 24.16 3.44
C GLY A 610 -1.44 24.80 2.53
N SER A 611 -1.35 24.64 1.20
CA SER A 611 -2.34 25.18 0.28
C SER A 611 -3.60 24.32 0.21
N LYS A 612 -4.67 24.88 -0.36
CA LYS A 612 -5.93 24.17 -0.57
C LYS A 612 -5.84 23.41 -1.89
N PRO A 613 -6.10 22.09 -1.92
CA PRO A 613 -6.19 21.35 -3.18
C PRO A 613 -7.21 22.01 -4.11
N GLU A 614 -6.99 21.97 -5.42
CA GLU A 614 -7.98 22.47 -6.37
C GLU A 614 -9.16 21.49 -6.46
N LEU A 615 -10.39 21.99 -6.41
CA LEU A 615 -11.60 21.21 -6.70
C LEU A 615 -12.31 21.86 -7.89
N GLN A 616 -12.23 21.22 -9.04
CA GLN A 616 -12.80 21.77 -10.27
C GLN A 616 -14.32 21.59 -10.30
N ILE A 617 -15.02 22.71 -10.43
CA ILE A 617 -16.47 22.80 -10.57
C ILE A 617 -16.82 23.78 -11.70
N ALA A 618 -18.09 23.82 -12.11
CA ALA A 618 -18.56 24.79 -13.09
C ALA A 618 -18.34 26.24 -12.62
N GLN A 619 -17.98 27.15 -13.53
CA GLN A 619 -17.63 28.54 -13.20
C GLN A 619 -18.77 29.34 -12.55
N ASP A 620 -20.00 28.97 -12.87
CA ASP A 620 -21.25 29.54 -12.35
C ASP A 620 -21.72 28.89 -11.05
N THR A 621 -20.99 27.91 -10.53
CA THR A 621 -21.29 27.23 -9.28
C THR A 621 -20.42 27.76 -8.14
N GLU A 622 -21.05 28.13 -7.03
CA GLU A 622 -20.35 28.56 -5.83
C GLU A 622 -19.74 27.37 -5.07
N LEU A 623 -18.43 27.44 -4.80
CA LEU A 623 -17.73 26.55 -3.87
C LEU A 623 -17.61 27.24 -2.51
N LYS A 624 -18.29 26.71 -1.50
CA LYS A 624 -18.15 27.16 -0.11
C LYS A 624 -17.12 26.32 0.63
N ASP A 625 -15.98 26.91 0.96
CA ASP A 625 -15.02 26.26 1.84
C ASP A 625 -15.44 26.38 3.30
N PHE A 626 -15.39 25.25 3.99
CA PHE A 626 -15.64 25.13 5.42
C PHE A 626 -14.40 24.53 6.09
N GLU A 627 -13.57 25.38 6.70
CA GLU A 627 -12.34 24.94 7.36
C GLU A 627 -12.61 24.56 8.82
N LEU A 628 -12.48 23.26 9.12
CA LEU A 628 -12.54 22.78 10.49
C LEU A 628 -11.29 23.21 11.26
N GLN A 629 -11.52 24.01 12.28
CA GLN A 629 -10.49 24.41 13.23
C GLN A 629 -10.34 23.35 14.33
N PRO A 630 -9.15 23.21 14.94
CA PRO A 630 -8.98 22.45 16.17
C PRO A 630 -9.94 22.93 17.27
N ILE A 631 -10.52 22.00 18.03
CA ILE A 631 -11.40 22.37 19.15
C ILE A 631 -10.51 22.61 20.36
N THR A 632 -10.33 23.89 20.71
CA THR A 632 -9.50 24.29 21.84
C THR A 632 -10.37 24.55 23.07
N GLY A 633 -9.83 24.27 24.25
CA GLY A 633 -10.47 24.58 25.52
C GLY A 633 -10.76 23.36 26.39
N ASP A 634 -10.66 23.58 27.68
CA ASP A 634 -10.82 22.55 28.71
C ASP A 634 -12.26 22.01 28.74
N GLU A 635 -13.26 22.81 28.34
CA GLU A 635 -14.67 22.40 28.26
C GLU A 635 -14.89 21.26 27.25
N PHE A 636 -14.20 21.28 26.11
CA PHE A 636 -14.28 20.21 25.12
C PHE A 636 -13.68 18.91 25.67
N THR A 637 -12.48 18.99 26.25
CA THR A 637 -11.83 17.85 26.92
C THR A 637 -12.72 17.29 28.03
N GLN A 638 -13.37 18.17 28.79
CA GLN A 638 -14.28 17.82 29.87
C GLN A 638 -15.53 17.09 29.37
N ALA A 639 -16.16 17.62 28.31
CA ALA A 639 -17.32 17.02 27.68
C ALA A 639 -16.99 15.66 27.04
N MET A 640 -15.84 15.57 26.37
CA MET A 640 -15.32 14.33 25.78
C MET A 640 -15.08 13.27 26.85
N ALA A 641 -14.46 13.64 27.98
CA ALA A 641 -14.24 12.73 29.10
C ALA A 641 -15.55 12.22 29.69
N LYS A 642 -16.53 13.12 29.89
CA LYS A 642 -17.86 12.74 30.39
C LYS A 642 -18.55 11.73 29.47
N ALA A 643 -18.46 11.94 28.15
CA ALA A 643 -19.07 11.03 27.17
C ALA A 643 -18.37 9.68 27.08
N LEU A 644 -17.04 9.64 27.17
CA LEU A 644 -16.25 8.41 27.04
C LEU A 644 -16.27 7.55 28.32
N LEU A 645 -16.19 8.17 29.49
CA LEU A 645 -16.01 7.48 30.78
C LEU A 645 -17.35 7.19 31.48
N GLY A 646 -18.44 7.81 31.02
CA GLY A 646 -19.79 7.67 31.58
C GLY A 646 -20.00 8.47 32.89
N GLY A 647 -21.27 8.78 33.18
CA GLY A 647 -21.70 9.35 34.47
C GLY A 647 -21.37 10.84 34.71
N GLU A 648 -21.21 11.20 35.99
CA GLU A 648 -20.86 12.54 36.49
C GLU A 648 -19.32 12.75 36.59
N ALA A 649 -18.53 11.97 35.84
CA ALA A 649 -17.07 12.05 35.85
C ALA A 649 -16.58 13.42 35.36
N GLU A 650 -15.79 14.10 36.19
CA GLU A 650 -15.29 15.46 35.92
C GLU A 650 -13.77 15.47 36.02
N LEU A 651 -13.03 15.90 34.99
CA LEU A 651 -11.59 15.98 35.07
C LEU A 651 -11.22 17.23 35.86
N ASP A 652 -10.16 17.18 36.65
CA ASP A 652 -9.64 18.38 37.29
C ASP A 652 -8.95 19.30 36.28
N VAL A 653 -8.71 20.54 36.70
CA VAL A 653 -8.19 21.60 35.83
C VAL A 653 -6.82 21.23 35.27
N GLU A 654 -5.97 20.53 36.04
CA GLU A 654 -4.64 20.13 35.58
C GLU A 654 -4.70 19.00 34.55
N ALA A 655 -5.53 17.98 34.76
CA ALA A 655 -5.74 16.89 33.80
C ALA A 655 -6.29 17.43 32.47
N CYS A 656 -7.30 18.30 32.52
CA CYS A 656 -7.87 18.93 31.33
C CYS A 656 -6.81 19.72 30.54
N LYS A 657 -6.05 20.59 31.20
CA LYS A 657 -4.99 21.39 30.56
C LYS A 657 -3.91 20.52 29.93
N LEU A 658 -3.53 19.44 30.61
CA LEU A 658 -2.48 18.53 30.13
C LEU A 658 -2.92 17.78 28.87
N ILE A 659 -4.13 17.22 28.90
CA ILE A 659 -4.72 16.50 27.75
C ILE A 659 -4.93 17.48 26.59
N SER A 660 -5.56 18.63 26.85
CA SER A 660 -5.79 19.69 25.86
C SER A 660 -4.48 20.18 25.22
N GLY A 661 -3.45 20.44 26.04
CA GLY A 661 -2.13 20.88 25.58
C GLY A 661 -1.37 19.84 24.75
N LYS A 662 -1.48 18.55 25.09
CA LYS A 662 -0.90 17.47 24.28
C LYS A 662 -1.69 17.23 23.00
N ALA A 663 -3.02 17.24 23.09
CA ALA A 663 -3.89 17.00 21.95
C ALA A 663 -3.90 18.14 20.93
N LYS A 664 -3.51 19.36 21.35
CA LYS A 664 -3.50 20.59 20.54
C LYS A 664 -4.84 20.80 19.81
N GLY A 665 -5.94 20.44 20.46
CA GLY A 665 -7.29 20.56 19.94
C GLY A 665 -7.68 19.55 18.84
N ASN A 666 -6.90 18.48 18.62
CA ASN A 666 -7.30 17.39 17.73
C ASN A 666 -8.30 16.45 18.45
N PRO A 667 -9.58 16.39 18.04
CA PRO A 667 -10.61 15.60 18.72
C PRO A 667 -10.29 14.12 18.82
N PHE A 668 -9.75 13.53 17.74
CA PHE A 668 -9.37 12.12 17.74
C PHE A 668 -8.24 11.84 18.72
N PHE A 669 -7.23 12.72 18.77
CA PHE A 669 -6.12 12.54 19.71
C PHE A 669 -6.58 12.76 21.18
N THR A 670 -7.45 13.73 21.43
CA THR A 670 -8.08 13.94 22.76
C THR A 670 -8.83 12.69 23.22
N GLU A 671 -9.67 12.11 22.35
CA GLU A 671 -10.42 10.88 22.64
C GLU A 671 -9.48 9.74 23.02
N GLN A 672 -8.44 9.50 22.21
CA GLN A 672 -7.47 8.44 22.46
C GLN A 672 -6.66 8.65 23.74
N LEU A 673 -6.27 9.90 24.05
CA LEU A 673 -5.56 10.24 25.29
C LEU A 673 -6.42 10.01 26.53
N ILE A 674 -7.69 10.42 26.52
CA ILE A 674 -8.60 10.21 27.64
C ILE A 674 -8.81 8.71 27.91
N LEU A 675 -9.12 7.95 26.86
CA LEU A 675 -9.30 6.50 26.98
C LEU A 675 -8.04 5.84 27.54
N HIS A 676 -6.87 6.20 27.01
CA HIS A 676 -5.60 5.70 27.50
C HIS A 676 -5.36 6.02 28.99
N LEU A 677 -5.60 7.27 29.41
CA LEU A 677 -5.35 7.67 30.81
C LEU A 677 -6.29 7.00 31.81
N HIS A 678 -7.53 6.77 31.38
CA HIS A 678 -8.49 6.03 32.18
C HIS A 678 -8.13 4.55 32.30
N GLU A 679 -7.86 3.87 31.17
CA GLU A 679 -7.48 2.46 31.13
C GLU A 679 -6.20 2.18 31.93
N THR A 680 -5.26 3.12 31.90
CA THR A 680 -3.99 2.99 32.61
C THR A 680 -4.06 3.34 34.08
N GLY A 681 -5.23 3.78 34.57
CA GLY A 681 -5.43 4.20 35.94
C GLY A 681 -4.59 5.41 36.33
N GLU A 682 -4.13 6.21 35.38
CA GLU A 682 -3.42 7.48 35.62
C GLU A 682 -4.39 8.59 36.08
N LEU A 683 -5.69 8.41 35.84
CA LEU A 683 -6.77 9.22 36.43
C LEU A 683 -7.24 8.58 37.74
N GLU A 684 -7.18 9.33 38.84
CA GLU A 684 -7.67 8.90 40.16
C GLU A 684 -8.80 9.79 40.69
N ALA A 685 -9.73 9.19 41.43
CA ALA A 685 -10.86 9.91 42.01
C ALA A 685 -10.42 10.82 43.18
N VAL A 686 -10.85 12.07 43.13
CA VAL A 686 -10.69 13.07 44.18
C VAL A 686 -11.81 12.88 45.21
N LYS A 687 -11.45 12.70 46.49
CA LYS A 687 -12.44 12.63 47.56
C LYS A 687 -13.14 14.00 47.71
N PRO A 688 -14.48 14.06 47.69
CA PRO A 688 -15.19 15.31 47.92
C PRO A 688 -15.00 15.81 49.36
N PRO A 689 -14.99 17.13 49.61
CA PRO A 689 -14.97 17.69 50.96
C PRO A 689 -16.17 17.20 51.78
N GLU A 690 -16.00 16.97 53.09
CA GLU A 690 -17.08 16.50 53.97
C GLU A 690 -18.31 17.45 53.97
N THR A 691 -18.05 18.74 53.76
CA THR A 691 -19.03 19.84 53.70
C THR A 691 -19.73 19.99 52.35
N ALA A 692 -19.44 19.14 51.36
CA ALA A 692 -20.00 19.26 50.02
C ALA A 692 -21.44 18.73 49.94
N ASP A 693 -22.29 19.41 49.17
CA ASP A 693 -23.69 19.04 48.93
C ASP A 693 -23.82 17.67 48.24
N GLU A 694 -24.98 17.01 48.35
CA GLU A 694 -25.20 15.68 47.78
C GLU A 694 -24.92 15.60 46.27
N THR A 695 -25.18 16.68 45.53
CA THR A 695 -24.83 16.81 44.09
C THR A 695 -23.33 16.83 43.84
N THR A 696 -22.54 17.41 44.74
CA THR A 696 -21.07 17.47 44.61
C THR A 696 -20.43 16.14 45.06
N LYS A 697 -21.07 15.41 45.97
CA LYS A 697 -20.67 14.07 46.38
C LYS A 697 -20.95 13.00 45.31
N ARG A 698 -21.91 13.23 44.40
CA ARG A 698 -22.20 12.35 43.26
C ARG A 698 -21.22 12.51 42.09
N ARG A 699 -20.59 13.69 41.93
CA ARG A 699 -19.56 13.94 40.92
C ARG A 699 -18.22 13.33 41.33
N SER A 700 -17.80 12.27 40.63
CA SER A 700 -16.44 11.73 40.76
C SER A 700 -15.46 12.62 40.00
N LYS A 701 -14.87 13.60 40.68
CA LYS A 701 -13.74 14.37 40.14
C LYS A 701 -12.54 13.45 39.95
N LEU A 702 -11.87 13.51 38.80
CA LEU A 702 -10.73 12.70 38.41
C LEU A 702 -9.52 13.60 38.21
N ARG A 703 -8.40 13.29 38.89
CA ARG A 703 -7.14 14.02 38.73
C ARG A 703 -6.04 13.09 38.19
N MET A 704 -5.00 13.69 37.62
CA MET A 704 -3.79 12.95 37.26
C MET A 704 -3.02 12.47 38.50
N LYS A 705 -2.56 11.21 38.50
CA LYS A 705 -1.65 10.68 39.54
C LYS A 705 -0.27 11.30 39.49
N SER A 706 0.19 11.69 38.30
CA SER A 706 1.49 12.30 38.05
C SER A 706 1.37 13.43 37.02
N THR A 707 2.02 14.56 37.28
CA THR A 707 2.14 15.69 36.35
C THR A 707 3.36 15.56 35.41
N ASP A 708 4.09 14.45 35.46
CA ASP A 708 5.26 14.19 34.60
C ASP A 708 4.84 13.96 33.13
N THR A 709 4.94 15.02 32.34
CA THR A 709 4.56 15.05 30.92
C THR A 709 5.41 14.16 30.00
N ALA A 710 6.54 13.63 30.49
CA ALA A 710 7.42 12.74 29.74
C ALA A 710 6.87 11.31 29.62
N ARG A 711 5.95 10.91 30.52
CA ARG A 711 5.30 9.59 30.50
C ARG A 711 4.09 9.53 29.56
N LEU A 712 3.61 10.68 29.11
CA LEU A 712 2.47 10.76 28.20
C LEU A 712 2.92 10.58 26.75
N PRO A 713 2.30 9.65 25.99
CA PRO A 713 2.59 9.46 24.57
C PRO A 713 2.57 10.78 23.80
N GLY A 714 3.67 11.10 23.11
CA GLY A 714 3.79 12.32 22.32
C GLY A 714 3.12 12.24 20.94
N SER A 715 2.68 11.05 20.53
CA SER A 715 2.03 10.78 19.25
C SER A 715 1.03 9.63 19.36
N LEU A 716 0.11 9.54 18.38
CA LEU A 716 -0.88 8.48 18.28
C LEU A 716 -0.24 7.07 18.20
N SER A 717 0.86 6.92 17.47
CA SER A 717 1.58 5.65 17.35
C SER A 717 2.14 5.17 18.68
N SER A 718 2.70 6.09 19.49
CA SER A 718 3.21 5.76 20.82
C SER A 718 2.10 5.37 21.80
N LEU A 719 0.87 5.85 21.60
CA LEU A 719 -0.30 5.56 22.45
C LEU A 719 -0.83 4.14 22.20
N VAL A 720 -0.90 3.71 20.94
CA VAL A 720 -1.31 2.34 20.57
C VAL A 720 -0.30 1.30 21.06
N THR A 721 1.00 1.57 20.90
CA THR A 721 2.08 0.70 21.42
C THR A 721 2.01 0.59 22.94
N ALA A 722 1.85 1.73 23.65
CA ALA A 722 1.76 1.74 25.11
C ALA A 722 0.54 1.00 25.67
N ARG A 723 -0.56 0.89 24.91
CA ARG A 723 -1.79 0.20 25.31
C ARG A 723 -1.65 -1.33 25.20
N ILE A 724 -1.01 -1.83 24.13
CA ILE A 724 -0.76 -3.26 23.94
C ILE A 724 0.28 -3.78 24.95
N ASP A 725 1.30 -2.98 25.27
CA ASP A 725 2.38 -3.36 26.18
C ASP A 725 1.97 -3.49 27.65
N ARG A 726 0.78 -3.01 28.03
CA ARG A 726 0.26 -3.04 29.42
C ARG A 726 -0.66 -4.21 29.72
N LEU A 727 -1.24 -4.86 28.71
CA LEU A 727 -2.10 -6.02 28.91
C LEU A 727 -1.33 -7.14 29.62
N SER A 728 -1.97 -7.82 30.58
CA SER A 728 -1.39 -9.00 31.23
C SER A 728 -1.01 -10.03 30.17
N PRO A 729 0.03 -10.87 30.36
CA PRO A 729 0.48 -11.80 29.32
C PRO A 729 -0.66 -12.67 28.77
N GLU A 730 -1.56 -13.14 29.64
CA GLU A 730 -2.72 -13.95 29.27
C GLU A 730 -3.82 -13.15 28.57
N VAL A 731 -4.08 -11.90 28.96
CA VAL A 731 -5.03 -11.00 28.27
C VAL A 731 -4.47 -10.53 26.94
N ARG A 732 -3.18 -10.21 26.86
CA ARG A 732 -2.49 -9.86 25.61
C ARG A 732 -2.55 -11.03 24.64
N GLU A 733 -2.34 -12.24 25.14
CA GLU A 733 -2.48 -13.45 24.34
C GLU A 733 -3.95 -13.67 23.95
N THR A 734 -4.91 -13.44 24.85
CA THR A 734 -6.35 -13.49 24.55
C THR A 734 -6.77 -12.48 23.49
N VAL A 735 -6.31 -11.23 23.58
CA VAL A 735 -6.55 -10.15 22.62
C VAL A 735 -5.82 -10.42 21.30
N LYS A 736 -4.63 -11.01 21.32
CA LYS A 736 -3.97 -11.51 20.10
C LYS A 736 -4.82 -12.58 19.42
N HIS A 737 -5.32 -13.57 20.16
CA HIS A 737 -6.17 -14.62 19.60
C HIS A 737 -7.53 -14.10 19.15
N ALA A 738 -8.10 -13.14 19.87
CA ALA A 738 -9.31 -12.45 19.48
C ALA A 738 -9.12 -11.56 18.24
N SER A 739 -7.96 -10.91 18.11
CA SER A 739 -7.60 -10.11 16.93
C SER A 739 -7.49 -10.95 15.66
N ILE A 740 -7.21 -12.26 15.79
CA ILE A 740 -7.26 -13.23 14.68
C ILE A 740 -8.70 -13.45 14.21
N LEU A 741 -9.67 -13.42 15.12
CA LEU A 741 -11.09 -13.64 14.80
C LEU A 741 -11.79 -12.41 14.20
N GLY A 742 -11.18 -11.23 14.30
CA GLY A 742 -11.69 -9.98 13.72
C GLY A 742 -12.52 -9.13 14.70
N VAL A 743 -13.30 -8.17 14.17
CA VAL A 743 -13.97 -7.11 14.96
C VAL A 743 -15.20 -7.60 15.74
N ARG A 744 -15.85 -8.68 15.28
CA ARG A 744 -16.94 -9.39 15.98
C ARG A 744 -16.69 -10.89 15.87
N PHE A 745 -16.82 -11.61 16.97
CA PHE A 745 -16.61 -13.05 17.00
C PHE A 745 -17.38 -13.70 18.16
N LEU A 746 -17.62 -15.00 18.07
CA LEU A 746 -18.30 -15.76 19.12
C LEU A 746 -17.31 -16.15 20.23
N SER A 747 -17.65 -15.85 21.49
CA SER A 747 -16.82 -16.16 22.66
C SER A 747 -16.42 -17.64 22.74
N ARG A 748 -17.32 -18.56 22.38
CA ARG A 748 -17.05 -20.01 22.33
C ARG A 748 -15.89 -20.37 21.38
N VAL A 749 -15.71 -19.64 20.28
CA VAL A 749 -14.64 -19.89 19.30
C VAL A 749 -13.29 -19.39 19.83
N LEU A 750 -13.29 -18.23 20.48
CA LEU A 750 -12.12 -17.74 21.20
C LEU A 750 -11.71 -18.71 22.32
N GLY A 751 -12.67 -19.26 23.06
CA GLY A 751 -12.44 -20.29 24.08
C GLY A 751 -11.72 -21.52 23.56
N GLU A 752 -12.13 -22.02 22.40
CA GLU A 752 -11.52 -23.20 21.78
C GLU A 752 -10.09 -22.90 21.29
N LEU A 753 -9.85 -21.70 20.74
CA LEU A 753 -8.50 -21.25 20.35
C LEU A 753 -7.56 -21.12 21.55
N LEU A 754 -8.04 -20.54 22.65
CA LEU A 754 -7.22 -20.40 23.87
C LEU A 754 -6.91 -21.77 24.50
N LYS A 755 -7.87 -22.70 24.50
CA LYS A 755 -7.64 -24.08 24.97
C LYS A 755 -6.57 -24.81 24.16
N ARG A 756 -6.55 -24.62 22.83
CA ARG A 756 -5.53 -25.23 21.94
C ARG A 756 -4.15 -24.59 22.08
N SER A 757 -4.10 -23.31 22.46
CA SER A 757 -2.83 -22.60 22.65
C SER A 757 -2.05 -23.07 23.89
N GLY A 758 -2.73 -23.65 24.90
CA GLY A 758 -2.13 -24.16 26.13
C GLY A 758 -1.45 -23.10 27.03
N LYS A 759 -1.52 -21.82 26.66
CA LYS A 759 -0.77 -20.70 27.29
C LYS A 759 -1.58 -19.89 28.30
N VAL A 760 -2.77 -20.37 28.64
CA VAL A 760 -3.76 -19.62 29.42
C VAL A 760 -4.29 -20.52 30.53
N SER A 761 -4.08 -20.09 31.78
CA SER A 761 -4.46 -20.87 32.97
C SER A 761 -5.81 -20.46 33.56
N ARG A 762 -6.28 -19.25 33.26
CA ARG A 762 -7.57 -18.69 33.69
C ARG A 762 -8.74 -19.14 32.81
N SER A 763 -9.95 -19.08 33.34
CA SER A 763 -11.15 -19.38 32.56
C SER A 763 -11.38 -18.31 31.48
N LEU A 764 -12.00 -18.72 30.37
CA LEU A 764 -12.35 -17.80 29.28
C LEU A 764 -13.21 -16.63 29.79
N GLU A 765 -14.15 -16.89 30.71
CA GLU A 765 -15.01 -15.87 31.29
C GLU A 765 -14.19 -14.81 32.05
N GLU A 766 -13.20 -15.21 32.85
CA GLU A 766 -12.32 -14.26 33.55
C GLU A 766 -11.51 -13.40 32.58
N LEU A 767 -11.00 -13.99 31.50
CA LEU A 767 -10.20 -13.26 30.50
C LEU A 767 -11.05 -12.34 29.64
N LEU A 768 -12.29 -12.72 29.34
CA LEU A 768 -13.25 -11.85 28.66
C LEU A 768 -13.64 -10.68 29.55
N ILE A 769 -13.87 -10.91 30.86
CA ILE A 769 -14.17 -9.86 31.83
C ILE A 769 -12.96 -8.92 32.00
N GLU A 770 -11.73 -9.45 32.05
CA GLU A 770 -10.50 -8.64 32.15
C GLU A 770 -10.24 -7.87 30.85
N SER A 771 -10.41 -8.51 29.68
CA SER A 771 -10.31 -7.84 28.37
C SER A 771 -11.38 -6.77 28.16
N GLU A 772 -12.57 -6.96 28.75
CA GLU A 772 -13.65 -5.97 28.76
C GLU A 772 -13.33 -4.81 29.69
N LYS A 773 -12.76 -5.07 30.87
CA LYS A 773 -12.24 -4.03 31.77
C LYS A 773 -11.13 -3.19 31.13
N GLU A 774 -10.25 -3.82 30.36
CA GLU A 774 -9.15 -3.17 29.63
C GLU A 774 -9.62 -2.52 28.32
N GLY A 775 -10.92 -2.56 28.01
CA GLY A 775 -11.52 -1.88 26.85
C GLY A 775 -11.05 -2.42 25.49
N VAL A 776 -10.53 -3.64 25.45
CA VAL A 776 -9.94 -4.26 24.24
C VAL A 776 -10.90 -5.26 23.59
N LEU A 777 -11.82 -5.86 24.34
CA LEU A 777 -12.93 -6.69 23.85
C LEU A 777 -14.25 -6.23 24.47
N ILE A 778 -15.36 -6.32 23.75
CA ILE A 778 -16.67 -5.84 24.24
C ILE A 778 -17.80 -6.79 23.80
N PRO A 779 -18.77 -7.11 24.68
CA PRO A 779 -19.93 -7.94 24.33
C PRO A 779 -20.78 -7.31 23.21
N ALA A 780 -21.23 -8.15 22.26
CA ALA A 780 -22.02 -7.71 21.11
C ALA A 780 -23.37 -7.07 21.51
N GLU A 781 -24.02 -7.59 22.56
CA GLU A 781 -25.30 -7.12 23.10
C GLU A 781 -25.26 -5.68 23.66
N ARG A 782 -24.07 -5.13 23.92
CA ARG A 782 -23.87 -3.72 24.34
C ARG A 782 -23.61 -2.76 23.17
N VAL A 783 -23.50 -3.28 21.95
CA VAL A 783 -23.26 -2.51 20.72
C VAL A 783 -24.56 -2.13 20.03
N GLU A 784 -25.58 -2.97 20.20
CA GLU A 784 -26.92 -2.82 19.67
C GLU A 784 -27.81 -2.34 20.83
N GLY A 785 -28.02 -1.03 20.94
CA GLY A 785 -28.94 -0.50 21.93
C GLY A 785 -30.36 -0.94 21.61
N ASN A 786 -31.00 -1.67 22.52
CA ASN A 786 -32.46 -1.88 22.65
C ASN A 786 -33.27 -1.68 21.35
N GLU A 787 -33.17 -2.62 20.42
CA GLU A 787 -34.33 -3.03 19.62
C GLU A 787 -34.70 -4.44 20.08
N GLY A 788 -35.95 -4.60 20.50
CA GLY A 788 -36.38 -5.61 21.45
C GLY A 788 -36.44 -7.05 20.93
N ASP A 789 -36.55 -7.95 21.90
CA ASP A 789 -37.17 -9.27 21.87
C ASP A 789 -37.58 -9.81 20.49
N ASN A 790 -36.78 -10.72 19.93
CA ASN A 790 -37.16 -12.13 19.76
C ASN A 790 -36.06 -12.96 19.08
N GLN A 791 -35.66 -14.01 19.80
CA GLN A 791 -35.03 -15.29 19.38
C GLN A 791 -33.57 -15.30 18.90
#